data_AF-A0A928H2J3-F1
#
_entry.id   AF-A0A928H2J3-F1
#
_cell.length_a   1.000
_cell.length_b   1.000
_cell.length_c   1.000
_cell.angle_alpha   90.00
_cell.angle_beta   90.00
_cell.angle_gamma   90.00
#
_symmetry.space_group_name_H-M   'P 1'
#
loop_
_entity.id
_entity.type
_entity.pdbx_description
1 polymer ?
#
loop_
_entity_poly.entity_id
_entity_poly.type
_entity_poly.pdbx_seq_one_letter_code
_entity_poly.pdbx_strand_id
1 'polypeptide(L)'
;MIKKLLLCLATLSACISGSAAGMSAVLPVIEKAPVIDGKISPEEWSNAAEIYGLHGYNSAYLSSRQGKQFFAVDDQYFYFASQTELPPEGIPILSRVNKRDGAVYLDDSVEITILPPHEKFVYQFIVNPKGTFFDRCYRVINGGVTPSDSHSWDPQITVKNSIGNGVWTMEAKIPLRDLGINGQLVSGEIWKLLAGRSWHFPSEQTTLTKSFIFVNPDEMVPFTFDPASPVVSFSGIGDDCVNGNFDIVFEVRNPGNKARDIHCDITIVSDAAPRQLDNTVTLRPGEKIPVRLQFSEATAVIRDFKIIFTDKTSGKVLFRRNFLYDPALRKNCWINPKVKKDADLEFGIYPYFKLVRARYGNISEKINGFDSAVFALKSADGKILKSAPGTKTAYGFEIQLPFDCPAGNYLISMTATGKDGKTISRERPFEIKNFPWEHNNIGCERIIVPPYKPLQKLSDNSVKATMTAYEFGNGFFTRISADDTNNILAAPITLYINGKAAGETAFNFTEVSDDRINTAGEMSWDGGKIKLKGRMEYDGFYRFTMQFIPEGKQKIDSAYIAIPLKKEFATQIHSLCNRMKYNDAKFLPEGNGIIWRSSQSAKTPQLHGNFRPYVWLGTLAKGLVWICESDRFWSLDTKLDALDILAENDRHILRIHLVNKPTSWENSFTIEQAFQATPVRPMPEYRRKLTCRTHFPNSWKYSTYMGAYCWSGFGAFYPPDKDYSFVNYLRDKNFSPAADRKFIDDFIDRNLANIPTPQKQSFDRHMVRGIAYAKNCKYMVPYFNARSTSLKWPEYSTYMDEWWCADYRAANADQYNSTLTRSYQDMLLYYLQRLLREGMDGVYYDNIRDWSNPNPVTGPAYQLPNGNMQPYFDLFALREFAKRTAVLLCQEKKVFPDGRPVITMHMTNTNIVPVLAFGGVSLDLEAEYGSKDFQDRFSEGYLQSCTLGLQSGIIPEVLISISGKKTDFTTRTFLAVTLAYDIPMVMNVGGLTSTWTNTWKSLYSWGYSTDEVKVTPCWENNQVTTGCKNWRICTYSKEKSKELVVAVCSFGENATAEVDAGKFAPASCSDWESGKDIPVKDGKISLTIPKHDFRIVKFKLK
;
A
#
# COMPACT_ATOMS: atom_id res chain seq x y z
N MET A 1 2.52 -6.53 -47.59
CA MET A 1 2.40 -7.36 -46.38
C MET A 1 2.92 -6.71 -45.09
N ILE A 2 3.76 -5.68 -45.15
CA ILE A 2 4.26 -4.92 -43.96
C ILE A 2 3.25 -3.88 -43.42
N LYS A 3 2.21 -3.52 -44.18
CA LYS A 3 1.14 -2.59 -43.74
C LYS A 3 0.02 -3.22 -42.88
N LYS A 4 -0.08 -4.56 -42.78
CA LYS A 4 -1.07 -5.24 -41.93
C LYS A 4 -0.54 -5.64 -40.55
N LEU A 5 0.79 -5.59 -40.32
CA LEU A 5 1.39 -5.82 -39.01
C LEU A 5 1.43 -4.54 -38.14
N LEU A 6 1.35 -3.35 -38.76
CA LEU A 6 1.27 -2.06 -38.09
C LEU A 6 -0.13 -1.76 -37.49
N LEU A 7 -1.18 -2.45 -37.93
CA LEU A 7 -2.54 -2.22 -37.44
C LEU A 7 -2.88 -3.03 -36.15
N CYS A 8 -2.12 -4.08 -35.84
CA CYS A 8 -2.25 -4.84 -34.58
C CYS A 8 -1.31 -4.36 -33.47
N LEU A 9 -0.33 -3.50 -33.78
CA LEU A 9 0.49 -2.80 -32.80
C LEU A 9 -0.12 -1.45 -32.37
N ALA A 10 -1.06 -0.90 -33.16
CA ALA A 10 -1.84 0.28 -32.81
C ALA A 10 -2.96 0.00 -31.78
N THR A 11 -3.33 -1.26 -31.56
CA THR A 11 -4.24 -1.67 -30.48
C THR A 11 -3.51 -2.00 -29.17
N LEU A 12 -2.17 -1.97 -29.15
CA LEU A 12 -1.35 -2.23 -27.96
C LEU A 12 -0.91 -0.98 -27.18
N SER A 13 -1.13 0.24 -27.71
CA SER A 13 -0.97 1.49 -26.95
C SER A 13 -2.30 2.09 -26.46
N ALA A 14 -3.43 1.61 -26.98
CA ALA A 14 -4.76 2.14 -26.67
C ALA A 14 -5.36 1.71 -25.31
N CYS A 15 -4.60 1.02 -24.45
CA CYS A 15 -5.03 0.76 -23.07
C CYS A 15 -4.45 1.74 -22.03
N ILE A 16 -3.57 2.68 -22.43
CA ILE A 16 -3.12 3.77 -21.54
C ILE A 16 -3.03 5.13 -22.28
N SER A 17 -3.21 5.21 -23.61
CA SER A 17 -3.34 6.50 -24.31
C SER A 17 -4.78 6.84 -24.64
N GLY A 18 -5.34 7.84 -23.94
CA GLY A 18 -6.50 8.63 -24.37
C GLY A 18 -7.72 7.83 -24.85
N SER A 19 -8.46 7.22 -23.91
CA SER A 19 -9.87 6.91 -24.16
C SER A 19 -10.55 8.22 -24.58
N ALA A 20 -11.18 8.27 -25.77
CA ALA A 20 -12.26 9.22 -25.96
C ALA A 20 -13.17 9.11 -24.73
N ALA A 21 -13.52 10.22 -24.10
CA ALA A 21 -14.23 10.18 -22.82
C ALA A 21 -15.44 9.25 -22.93
N GLY A 22 -15.54 8.27 -22.02
CA GLY A 22 -16.64 7.30 -22.00
C GLY A 22 -17.99 7.95 -21.71
N MET A 23 -17.97 9.21 -21.29
CA MET A 23 -19.12 10.08 -21.13
C MET A 23 -18.72 11.53 -21.45
N SER A 24 -19.64 12.33 -21.98
CA SER A 24 -19.54 13.80 -22.08
C SER A 24 -20.92 14.42 -22.09
N ALA A 25 -21.07 15.67 -21.63
CA ALA A 25 -22.36 16.38 -21.61
C ALA A 25 -22.20 17.88 -21.84
N VAL A 26 -23.31 18.61 -21.98
CA VAL A 26 -23.35 20.08 -21.92
C VAL A 26 -23.64 20.51 -20.48
N LEU A 27 -22.93 21.53 -19.99
CA LEU A 27 -23.23 22.20 -18.72
C LEU A 27 -24.22 23.35 -19.00
N PRO A 28 -25.50 23.23 -18.60
CA PRO A 28 -26.51 24.24 -18.93
C PRO A 28 -26.42 25.46 -18.03
N VAL A 29 -26.78 26.62 -18.58
CA VAL A 29 -27.12 27.82 -17.82
C VAL A 29 -28.57 27.74 -17.37
N ILE A 30 -28.82 28.10 -16.11
CA ILE A 30 -30.18 28.26 -15.58
C ILE A 30 -30.49 29.75 -15.36
N GLU A 31 -31.68 30.17 -15.79
CA GLU A 31 -32.16 31.55 -15.59
C GLU A 31 -32.79 31.75 -14.22
N LYS A 32 -33.37 30.68 -13.66
CA LYS A 32 -33.99 30.66 -12.35
C LYS A 32 -33.23 29.67 -11.47
N ALA A 33 -32.56 30.19 -10.44
CA ALA A 33 -31.84 29.37 -9.47
C ALA A 33 -32.80 28.40 -8.74
N PRO A 34 -32.41 27.12 -8.54
CA PRO A 34 -33.16 26.18 -7.71
C PRO A 34 -33.17 26.64 -6.25
N VAL A 35 -34.23 26.27 -5.54
CA VAL A 35 -34.33 26.56 -4.11
C VAL A 35 -33.60 25.47 -3.36
N ILE A 36 -32.44 25.79 -2.78
CA ILE A 36 -31.64 24.81 -2.02
C ILE A 36 -32.33 24.54 -0.68
N ASP A 37 -33.30 23.62 -0.67
CA ASP A 37 -34.08 23.21 0.51
C ASP A 37 -33.93 21.71 0.83
N GLY A 38 -33.25 20.98 -0.04
CA GLY A 38 -32.93 19.57 0.07
C GLY A 38 -33.92 18.66 -0.64
N LYS A 39 -34.93 19.18 -1.33
CA LYS A 39 -35.92 18.43 -2.10
C LYS A 39 -35.70 18.72 -3.59
N ILE A 40 -35.92 17.71 -4.43
CA ILE A 40 -35.81 17.87 -5.89
C ILE A 40 -37.23 17.78 -6.44
N SER A 41 -37.80 18.93 -6.78
CA SER A 41 -39.05 19.06 -7.52
C SER A 41 -38.81 18.98 -9.03
N PRO A 42 -39.74 18.38 -9.80
CA PRO A 42 -39.58 18.23 -11.25
C PRO A 42 -39.35 19.56 -11.98
N GLU A 43 -39.99 20.65 -11.54
CA GLU A 43 -39.96 21.94 -12.22
C GLU A 43 -38.65 22.71 -12.00
N GLU A 44 -38.07 22.66 -10.79
CA GLU A 44 -36.93 23.51 -10.42
C GLU A 44 -35.60 23.05 -11.04
N TRP A 45 -35.41 21.74 -11.20
CA TRP A 45 -34.24 21.15 -11.85
C TRP A 45 -34.48 20.81 -13.33
N SER A 46 -35.66 21.15 -13.88
CA SER A 46 -36.03 20.86 -15.28
C SER A 46 -35.12 21.50 -16.32
N ASN A 47 -34.32 22.50 -15.90
CA ASN A 47 -33.34 23.18 -16.75
C ASN A 47 -31.89 22.73 -16.51
N ALA A 48 -31.65 21.77 -15.62
CA ALA A 48 -30.33 21.18 -15.41
C ALA A 48 -30.03 20.03 -16.40
N ALA A 49 -28.79 19.57 -16.41
CA ALA A 49 -28.40 18.32 -17.05
C ALA A 49 -28.62 17.18 -16.05
N GLU A 50 -29.55 16.27 -16.35
CA GLU A 50 -29.82 15.07 -15.55
C GLU A 50 -29.02 13.87 -16.08
N ILE A 51 -28.40 13.13 -15.18
CA ILE A 51 -27.65 11.90 -15.50
C ILE A 51 -28.10 10.76 -14.58
N TYR A 52 -28.76 9.76 -15.16
CA TYR A 52 -29.20 8.55 -14.46
C TYR A 52 -28.10 7.48 -14.32
N GLY A 53 -27.97 6.92 -13.13
CA GLY A 53 -27.13 5.77 -12.82
C GLY A 53 -25.66 6.13 -12.58
N LEU A 54 -24.98 5.30 -11.78
CA LEU A 54 -23.58 5.47 -11.40
C LEU A 54 -22.83 4.15 -11.64
N HIS A 55 -21.62 4.20 -12.18
CA HIS A 55 -20.71 3.07 -12.32
C HIS A 55 -20.17 2.61 -10.98
N GLY A 56 -20.04 1.30 -10.77
CA GLY A 56 -19.23 0.78 -9.67
C GLY A 56 -17.77 1.24 -9.76
N TYR A 57 -17.07 1.29 -8.63
CA TYR A 57 -15.66 1.69 -8.55
C TYR A 57 -14.80 0.90 -9.55
N ASN A 58 -14.07 1.64 -10.41
CA ASN A 58 -13.26 1.09 -11.50
C ASN A 58 -13.98 0.02 -12.35
N SER A 59 -15.30 0.12 -12.47
CA SER A 59 -16.15 -0.84 -13.17
C SER A 59 -16.84 -0.20 -14.37
N ALA A 60 -17.00 -0.97 -15.45
CA ALA A 60 -17.86 -0.58 -16.56
C ALA A 60 -19.36 -0.81 -16.24
N TYR A 61 -19.67 -1.53 -15.16
CA TYR A 61 -21.03 -1.85 -14.75
C TYR A 61 -21.66 -0.69 -13.98
N LEU A 62 -22.90 -0.38 -14.33
CA LEU A 62 -23.79 0.45 -13.55
C LEU A 62 -24.15 -0.28 -12.24
N SER A 63 -24.12 0.46 -11.14
CA SER A 63 -24.59 0.02 -9.83
C SER A 63 -26.04 -0.45 -9.92
N SER A 64 -26.35 -1.51 -9.17
CA SER A 64 -27.74 -1.97 -9.01
C SER A 64 -28.55 -1.06 -8.09
N ARG A 65 -27.88 -0.21 -7.30
CA ARG A 65 -28.50 0.84 -6.50
C ARG A 65 -28.64 2.11 -7.34
N GLN A 66 -29.86 2.63 -7.38
CA GLN A 66 -30.24 3.70 -8.31
C GLN A 66 -29.86 5.09 -7.79
N GLY A 67 -29.38 5.94 -8.69
CA GLY A 67 -29.07 7.34 -8.39
C GLY A 67 -29.15 8.24 -9.62
N LYS A 68 -29.46 9.51 -9.42
CA LYS A 68 -29.51 10.57 -10.43
C LYS A 68 -28.67 11.75 -9.97
N GLN A 69 -27.95 12.37 -10.90
CA GLN A 69 -27.11 13.53 -10.64
C GLN A 69 -27.53 14.68 -11.56
N PHE A 70 -27.59 15.89 -11.03
CA PHE A 70 -28.04 17.09 -11.72
C PHE A 70 -26.97 18.17 -11.68
N PHE A 71 -26.71 18.82 -12.82
CA PHE A 71 -25.67 19.85 -12.95
C PHE A 71 -26.21 21.09 -13.69
N ALA A 72 -25.90 22.26 -13.16
CA ALA A 72 -26.22 23.55 -13.78
C ALA A 72 -25.27 24.66 -13.28
N VAL A 73 -25.32 25.80 -13.94
CA VAL A 73 -24.55 26.99 -13.53
C VAL A 73 -25.35 28.27 -13.81
N ASP A 74 -25.11 29.33 -13.07
CA ASP A 74 -25.50 30.71 -13.44
C ASP A 74 -24.27 31.64 -13.43
N ASP A 75 -24.47 32.95 -13.34
CA ASP A 75 -23.37 33.93 -13.31
C ASP A 75 -22.60 33.95 -11.98
N GLN A 76 -23.12 33.31 -10.92
CA GLN A 76 -22.57 33.38 -9.57
C GLN A 76 -22.26 32.02 -8.94
N TYR A 77 -22.99 30.97 -9.29
CA TYR A 77 -22.95 29.68 -8.61
C TYR A 77 -22.90 28.51 -9.60
N PHE A 78 -22.16 27.49 -9.19
CA PHE A 78 -22.30 26.13 -9.69
C PHE A 78 -23.32 25.38 -8.84
N TYR A 79 -24.27 24.71 -9.49
CA TYR A 79 -25.37 23.98 -8.86
C TYR A 79 -25.21 22.48 -9.08
N PHE A 80 -25.41 21.73 -7.99
CA PHE A 80 -25.34 20.28 -7.98
C PHE A 80 -26.49 19.70 -7.16
N ALA A 81 -27.15 18.68 -7.67
CA ALA A 81 -28.06 17.88 -6.87
C ALA A 81 -27.90 16.39 -7.13
N SER A 82 -28.24 15.59 -6.12
CA SER A 82 -28.16 14.14 -6.14
C SER A 82 -29.44 13.55 -5.57
N GLN A 83 -30.07 12.63 -6.29
CA GLN A 83 -31.18 11.81 -5.80
C GLN A 83 -30.76 10.35 -5.83
N THR A 84 -30.66 9.69 -4.68
CA THR A 84 -30.25 8.28 -4.60
C THR A 84 -31.25 7.45 -3.82
N GLU A 85 -31.41 6.18 -4.17
CA GLU A 85 -32.24 5.26 -3.40
C GLU A 85 -31.74 5.12 -1.95
N LEU A 86 -32.68 4.90 -1.03
CA LEU A 86 -32.38 4.55 0.35
C LEU A 86 -32.30 3.04 0.53
N PRO A 87 -31.58 2.59 1.59
CA PRO A 87 -31.77 1.23 2.08
C PRO A 87 -33.25 0.93 2.37
N PRO A 88 -33.71 -0.31 2.15
CA PRO A 88 -35.04 -0.75 2.56
C PRO A 88 -35.32 -0.56 4.05
N GLU A 89 -36.60 -0.65 4.43
CA GLU A 89 -37.03 -0.52 5.83
C GLU A 89 -36.24 -1.43 6.77
N GLY A 90 -35.85 -0.87 7.93
CA GLY A 90 -35.08 -1.57 8.95
C GLY A 90 -33.56 -1.51 8.76
N ILE A 91 -33.06 -1.17 7.57
CA ILE A 91 -31.62 -0.99 7.30
C ILE A 91 -31.28 0.51 7.49
N PRO A 92 -30.30 0.86 8.35
CA PRO A 92 -29.95 2.25 8.56
C PRO A 92 -29.12 2.81 7.40
N ILE A 93 -29.31 4.10 7.13
CA ILE A 93 -28.33 4.90 6.40
C ILE A 93 -27.21 5.32 7.37
N LEU A 94 -25.97 5.07 7.00
CA LEU A 94 -24.81 5.32 7.84
C LEU A 94 -24.44 6.80 7.83
N SER A 95 -24.59 7.49 8.96
CA SER A 95 -24.18 8.89 9.09
C SER A 95 -23.65 9.18 10.50
N ARG A 96 -22.40 8.81 10.75
CA ARG A 96 -21.72 8.89 12.05
C ARG A 96 -20.91 10.17 12.22
N VAL A 97 -20.32 10.68 11.14
CA VAL A 97 -19.44 11.85 11.15
C VAL A 97 -20.26 13.13 11.25
N ASN A 98 -19.85 14.03 12.15
CA ASN A 98 -20.54 15.31 12.43
C ASN A 98 -19.60 16.53 12.41
N LYS A 99 -18.31 16.31 12.15
CA LYS A 99 -17.29 17.35 12.07
C LYS A 99 -16.94 17.61 10.60
N ARG A 100 -16.94 18.88 10.18
CA ARG A 100 -16.39 19.30 8.88
C ARG A 100 -14.96 18.76 8.74
N ASP A 101 -14.62 18.28 7.55
CA ASP A 101 -13.34 17.62 7.26
C ASP A 101 -13.01 16.39 8.12
N GLY A 102 -14.02 15.82 8.79
CA GLY A 102 -13.92 14.46 9.32
C GLY A 102 -13.82 13.44 8.19
N ALA A 103 -13.73 12.16 8.55
CA ALA A 103 -13.73 11.06 7.58
C ALA A 103 -15.14 10.80 7.00
N VAL A 104 -15.78 11.85 6.45
CA VAL A 104 -17.15 11.84 5.88
C VAL A 104 -17.29 10.77 4.80
N TYR A 105 -16.21 10.50 4.06
CA TYR A 105 -16.10 9.43 3.07
C TYR A 105 -16.24 7.99 3.64
N LEU A 106 -16.31 7.82 4.97
CA LEU A 106 -16.60 6.53 5.63
C LEU A 106 -18.08 6.37 6.06
N ASP A 107 -18.90 7.39 5.82
CA ASP A 107 -20.36 7.34 5.94
C ASP A 107 -20.99 7.10 4.56
N ASP A 108 -22.30 6.86 4.56
CA ASP A 108 -23.09 7.10 3.37
C ASP A 108 -22.85 8.56 2.96
N SER A 109 -22.36 8.76 1.74
CA SER A 109 -21.99 10.09 1.27
C SER A 109 -22.23 10.25 -0.22
N VAL A 110 -22.53 11.48 -0.64
CA VAL A 110 -22.50 11.96 -2.02
C VAL A 110 -21.21 12.75 -2.21
N GLU A 111 -20.54 12.55 -3.33
CA GLU A 111 -19.25 13.15 -3.64
C GLU A 111 -19.28 13.84 -5.00
N ILE A 112 -18.64 15.00 -5.11
CA ILE A 112 -18.40 15.69 -6.37
C ILE A 112 -16.96 16.21 -6.41
N THR A 113 -16.34 16.09 -7.57
CA THR A 113 -15.08 16.73 -7.92
C THR A 113 -15.27 17.62 -9.15
N ILE A 114 -14.64 18.80 -9.12
CA ILE A 114 -14.82 19.86 -10.09
C ILE A 114 -13.45 20.40 -10.46
N LEU A 115 -13.13 20.39 -11.76
CA LEU A 115 -12.00 21.13 -12.31
C LEU A 115 -12.56 22.13 -13.32
N PRO A 116 -12.65 23.42 -12.95
CA PRO A 116 -13.06 24.46 -13.87
C PRO A 116 -12.02 24.69 -14.97
N PRO A 117 -12.39 25.35 -16.08
CA PRO A 117 -11.47 25.75 -17.14
C PRO A 117 -10.33 26.60 -16.58
N HIS A 118 -9.10 26.39 -17.08
CA HIS A 118 -7.90 27.15 -16.74
C HIS A 118 -7.45 27.12 -15.26
N GLU A 119 -8.21 26.45 -14.39
CA GLU A 119 -7.91 26.38 -12.96
C GLU A 119 -6.72 25.51 -12.63
N LYS A 120 -6.08 25.84 -11.50
CA LYS A 120 -4.88 25.16 -11.01
C LYS A 120 -5.20 24.09 -9.97
N PHE A 121 -6.47 23.89 -9.64
CA PHE A 121 -6.90 22.96 -8.62
C PHE A 121 -8.11 22.14 -9.09
N VAL A 122 -8.11 20.86 -8.72
CA VAL A 122 -9.32 20.04 -8.68
C VAL A 122 -9.93 20.20 -7.29
N TYR A 123 -11.18 20.61 -7.22
CA TYR A 123 -11.92 20.81 -5.98
C TYR A 123 -12.79 19.58 -5.69
N GLN A 124 -12.78 19.09 -4.46
CA GLN A 124 -13.53 17.91 -4.02
C GLN A 124 -14.43 18.29 -2.85
N PHE A 125 -15.68 17.86 -2.92
CA PHE A 125 -16.70 18.07 -1.90
C PHE A 125 -17.44 16.75 -1.66
N ILE A 126 -17.52 16.33 -0.40
CA ILE A 126 -18.21 15.11 0.02
C ILE A 126 -19.18 15.48 1.13
N VAL A 127 -20.43 15.04 1.05
CA VAL A 127 -21.46 15.32 2.07
C VAL A 127 -22.17 14.05 2.49
N ASN A 128 -22.38 13.87 3.80
CA ASN A 128 -23.19 12.79 4.35
C ASN A 128 -24.65 13.22 4.55
N PRO A 129 -25.57 12.29 4.89
CA PRO A 129 -27.00 12.60 5.05
C PRO A 129 -27.33 13.66 6.11
N LYS A 130 -26.44 13.89 7.08
CA LYS A 130 -26.59 14.95 8.08
C LYS A 130 -26.22 16.33 7.55
N GLY A 131 -25.71 16.44 6.31
CA GLY A 131 -25.16 17.67 5.78
C GLY A 131 -23.77 18.01 6.33
N THR A 132 -23.10 17.06 7.00
CA THR A 132 -21.67 17.23 7.34
C THR A 132 -20.85 16.99 6.10
N PHE A 133 -19.88 17.85 5.82
CA PHE A 133 -19.09 17.77 4.60
C PHE A 133 -17.58 17.81 4.83
N PHE A 134 -16.87 17.24 3.86
CA PHE A 134 -15.43 17.22 3.73
C PHE A 134 -15.06 17.93 2.44
N ASP A 135 -14.06 18.82 2.50
CA ASP A 135 -13.62 19.60 1.37
C ASP A 135 -12.09 19.65 1.26
N ARG A 136 -11.61 19.43 0.03
CA ARG A 136 -10.18 19.50 -0.31
C ARG A 136 -10.01 20.04 -1.71
N CYS A 137 -8.88 20.67 -1.97
CA CYS A 137 -8.42 20.93 -3.32
C CYS A 137 -7.07 20.27 -3.59
N TYR A 138 -6.84 19.91 -4.84
CA TYR A 138 -5.66 19.17 -5.29
C TYR A 138 -4.98 19.94 -6.38
N ARG A 139 -3.71 20.28 -6.17
CA ARG A 139 -2.99 21.12 -7.12
C ARG A 139 -2.71 20.37 -8.42
N VAL A 140 -3.04 20.99 -9.55
CA VAL A 140 -2.73 20.51 -10.89
C VAL A 140 -1.31 20.91 -11.22
N ILE A 141 -0.37 19.98 -11.07
CA ILE A 141 1.04 20.13 -11.44
C ILE A 141 1.31 19.23 -12.62
N ASN A 142 2.07 19.71 -13.61
CA ASN A 142 2.39 18.93 -14.82
C ASN A 142 1.15 18.37 -15.55
N GLY A 143 -0.01 19.01 -15.41
CA GLY A 143 -1.27 18.64 -16.06
C GLY A 143 -2.01 17.46 -15.42
N GLY A 144 -1.62 17.02 -14.22
CA GLY A 144 -2.32 16.02 -13.42
C GLY A 144 -2.30 16.37 -11.94
N VAL A 145 -2.78 15.48 -11.08
CA VAL A 145 -2.76 15.65 -9.62
C VAL A 145 -1.93 14.56 -8.95
N THR A 146 -1.46 14.85 -7.75
CA THR A 146 -0.87 13.87 -6.83
C THR A 146 -1.82 13.75 -5.64
N PRO A 147 -2.59 12.66 -5.49
CA PRO A 147 -3.69 12.60 -4.50
C PRO A 147 -3.27 12.80 -3.04
N SER A 148 -2.03 12.44 -2.68
CA SER A 148 -1.44 12.70 -1.36
C SER A 148 -1.20 14.20 -1.09
N ASP A 149 -1.16 15.03 -2.14
CA ASP A 149 -0.94 16.49 -2.09
C ASP A 149 -2.26 17.26 -2.01
N SER A 150 -3.08 16.92 -1.02
CA SER A 150 -4.35 17.62 -0.76
C SER A 150 -4.13 18.87 0.10
N HIS A 151 -4.89 19.92 -0.19
CA HIS A 151 -4.90 21.18 0.56
C HIS A 151 -6.30 21.46 1.11
N SER A 152 -6.38 22.17 2.24
CA SER A 152 -7.63 22.70 2.75
C SER A 152 -8.25 23.67 1.74
N TRP A 153 -9.57 23.57 1.58
CA TRP A 153 -10.35 24.43 0.69
C TRP A 153 -11.68 24.67 1.41
N ASP A 154 -11.87 25.83 2.04
CA ASP A 154 -13.04 26.11 2.88
C ASP A 154 -14.09 26.99 2.16
N PRO A 155 -14.83 26.49 1.15
CA PRO A 155 -15.76 27.29 0.36
C PRO A 155 -17.03 27.64 1.15
N GLN A 156 -17.72 28.68 0.69
CA GLN A 156 -19.03 29.13 1.18
C GLN A 156 -20.17 28.34 0.51
N ILE A 157 -20.07 27.01 0.53
CA ILE A 157 -21.08 26.11 -0.05
C ILE A 157 -22.36 26.15 0.79
N THR A 158 -23.50 26.27 0.12
CA THR A 158 -24.80 26.00 0.75
C THR A 158 -25.24 24.59 0.36
N VAL A 159 -25.52 23.73 1.35
CA VAL A 159 -26.01 22.37 1.13
C VAL A 159 -27.25 22.09 1.96
N LYS A 160 -28.22 21.39 1.37
CA LYS A 160 -29.41 20.86 2.06
C LYS A 160 -29.66 19.41 1.65
N ASN A 161 -30.23 18.64 2.57
CA ASN A 161 -30.50 17.22 2.41
C ASN A 161 -31.93 16.92 2.87
N SER A 162 -32.60 15.98 2.21
CA SER A 162 -33.87 15.40 2.65
C SER A 162 -33.86 13.88 2.48
N ILE A 163 -34.50 13.18 3.41
CA ILE A 163 -34.69 11.73 3.38
C ILE A 163 -36.19 11.48 3.46
N GLY A 164 -36.73 10.75 2.50
CA GLY A 164 -38.14 10.38 2.47
C GLY A 164 -38.50 9.61 1.20
N ASN A 165 -39.66 8.94 1.20
CA ASN A 165 -40.18 8.25 0.01
C ASN A 165 -39.19 7.29 -0.67
N GLY A 166 -38.33 6.62 0.12
CA GLY A 166 -37.33 5.68 -0.40
C GLY A 166 -36.13 6.33 -1.09
N VAL A 167 -35.96 7.66 -0.99
CA VAL A 167 -34.83 8.40 -1.59
C VAL A 167 -34.15 9.35 -0.61
N TRP A 168 -32.85 9.52 -0.79
CA TRP A 168 -32.06 10.62 -0.24
C TRP A 168 -31.81 11.63 -1.35
N THR A 169 -32.27 12.86 -1.13
CA THR A 169 -31.99 14.01 -1.99
C THR A 169 -30.99 14.95 -1.32
N MET A 170 -30.05 15.47 -2.09
CA MET A 170 -29.07 16.47 -1.68
C MET A 170 -29.01 17.55 -2.75
N GLU A 171 -29.03 18.81 -2.33
CA GLU A 171 -28.86 19.98 -3.20
C GLU A 171 -27.73 20.86 -2.67
N ALA A 172 -26.91 21.38 -3.56
CA ALA A 172 -25.82 22.27 -3.25
C ALA A 172 -25.69 23.40 -4.28
N LYS A 173 -25.29 24.58 -3.79
CA LYS A 173 -24.76 25.67 -4.61
C LYS A 173 -23.38 26.09 -4.10
N ILE A 174 -22.45 26.27 -5.03
CA ILE A 174 -21.04 26.59 -4.77
C ILE A 174 -20.74 27.92 -5.47
N PRO A 175 -20.28 28.97 -4.77
CA PRO A 175 -19.89 30.22 -5.42
C PRO A 175 -18.77 29.98 -6.43
N LEU A 176 -18.90 30.52 -7.65
CA LEU A 176 -17.89 30.39 -8.71
C LEU A 176 -16.52 30.93 -8.29
N ARG A 177 -16.49 32.02 -7.50
CA ARG A 177 -15.25 32.59 -6.95
C ARG A 177 -14.47 31.61 -6.05
N ASP A 178 -15.18 30.74 -5.34
CA ASP A 178 -14.56 29.75 -4.44
C ASP A 178 -13.99 28.57 -5.24
N LEU A 179 -14.37 28.44 -6.52
CA LEU A 179 -13.78 27.55 -7.52
C LEU A 179 -12.69 28.26 -8.35
N GLY A 180 -12.29 29.48 -7.98
CA GLY A 180 -11.27 30.28 -8.67
C GLY A 180 -11.79 31.15 -9.83
N ILE A 181 -13.06 31.04 -10.18
CA ILE A 181 -13.68 31.79 -11.28
C ILE A 181 -14.13 33.18 -10.81
N ASN A 182 -13.39 34.22 -11.24
CA ASN A 182 -13.64 35.62 -10.86
C ASN A 182 -14.21 36.50 -11.99
N GLY A 183 -14.49 35.91 -13.15
CA GLY A 183 -14.99 36.61 -14.35
C GLY A 183 -16.19 35.89 -14.99
N GLN A 184 -16.64 36.39 -16.15
CA GLN A 184 -17.72 35.77 -16.89
C GLN A 184 -17.29 34.42 -17.48
N LEU A 185 -18.21 33.45 -17.44
CA LEU A 185 -18.03 32.15 -18.07
C LEU A 185 -17.97 32.29 -19.59
N VAL A 186 -17.05 31.57 -20.24
CA VAL A 186 -16.83 31.68 -21.69
C VAL A 186 -17.42 30.47 -22.41
N SER A 187 -18.36 30.71 -23.33
CA SER A 187 -18.96 29.63 -24.14
C SER A 187 -17.89 28.84 -24.91
N GLY A 188 -18.02 27.51 -24.89
CA GLY A 188 -17.07 26.55 -25.46
C GLY A 188 -16.04 26.01 -24.47
N GLU A 189 -15.91 26.59 -23.28
CA GLU A 189 -14.99 26.09 -22.26
C GLU A 189 -15.44 24.73 -21.68
N ILE A 190 -14.46 23.91 -21.28
CA ILE A 190 -14.70 22.56 -20.78
C ILE A 190 -14.45 22.54 -19.27
N TRP A 191 -15.52 22.24 -18.53
CA TRP A 191 -15.47 21.87 -17.13
C TRP A 191 -15.25 20.36 -17.04
N LYS A 192 -14.41 19.89 -16.14
CA LYS A 192 -14.34 18.46 -15.86
C LYS A 192 -15.01 18.17 -14.52
N LEU A 193 -15.99 17.28 -14.54
CA LEU A 193 -16.83 16.96 -13.39
C LEU A 193 -16.81 15.45 -13.15
N LEU A 194 -16.79 15.03 -11.89
CA LEU A 194 -17.08 13.65 -11.52
C LEU A 194 -17.90 13.65 -10.24
N ALA A 195 -19.07 13.02 -10.27
CA ALA A 195 -19.94 12.87 -9.11
C ALA A 195 -20.16 11.39 -8.79
N GLY A 196 -20.45 11.08 -7.53
CA GLY A 196 -20.54 9.72 -7.04
C GLY A 196 -21.29 9.56 -5.72
N ARG A 197 -21.39 8.30 -5.28
CA ARG A 197 -22.08 7.89 -4.05
C ARG A 197 -21.31 6.76 -3.38
N SER A 198 -21.06 6.88 -2.07
CA SER A 198 -20.51 5.80 -1.23
C SER A 198 -21.63 5.13 -0.44
N TRP A 199 -22.06 3.95 -0.85
CA TRP A 199 -23.13 3.17 -0.24
C TRP A 199 -22.60 2.30 0.92
N HIS A 200 -23.44 1.98 1.91
CA HIS A 200 -23.11 1.03 2.98
C HIS A 200 -24.11 -0.12 3.13
N PHE A 201 -23.64 -1.18 3.79
CA PHE A 201 -24.39 -2.42 4.06
C PHE A 201 -24.90 -3.17 2.81
N PRO A 202 -24.02 -3.71 1.96
CA PRO A 202 -22.55 -3.67 2.01
C PRO A 202 -21.95 -2.40 1.39
N SER A 203 -20.68 -2.14 1.68
CA SER A 203 -19.96 -0.97 1.14
C SER A 203 -19.77 -1.07 -0.37
N GLU A 204 -20.05 0.01 -1.09
CA GLU A 204 -19.79 0.16 -2.52
C GLU A 204 -19.53 1.64 -2.82
N GLN A 205 -18.59 1.95 -3.71
CA GLN A 205 -18.38 3.31 -4.21
C GLN A 205 -18.76 3.38 -5.67
N THR A 206 -19.46 4.44 -6.07
CA THR A 206 -19.92 4.60 -7.45
C THR A 206 -19.70 6.02 -7.99
N THR A 207 -19.54 6.17 -9.31
CA THR A 207 -19.23 7.45 -10.00
C THR A 207 -19.95 7.60 -11.34
N LEU A 208 -20.02 8.79 -11.93
CA LEU A 208 -20.67 9.01 -13.24
C LEU A 208 -20.11 8.14 -14.38
N THR A 209 -18.80 7.92 -14.36
CA THR A 209 -18.05 7.11 -15.32
C THR A 209 -17.05 6.23 -14.60
N LYS A 210 -16.54 5.20 -15.28
CA LYS A 210 -15.50 4.31 -14.75
C LYS A 210 -14.26 5.14 -14.36
N SER A 211 -13.99 5.21 -13.06
CA SER A 211 -12.86 5.96 -12.50
C SER A 211 -12.13 5.11 -11.47
N PHE A 212 -10.80 5.22 -11.45
CA PHE A 212 -9.89 4.64 -10.48
C PHE A 212 -9.46 5.69 -9.45
N ILE A 213 -9.20 6.93 -9.86
CA ILE A 213 -8.84 8.04 -8.97
C ILE A 213 -9.81 9.20 -9.22
N PHE A 214 -10.63 9.53 -8.23
CA PHE A 214 -11.77 10.45 -8.42
C PHE A 214 -11.33 11.88 -8.74
N VAL A 215 -10.13 12.27 -8.28
CA VAL A 215 -9.55 13.59 -8.50
C VAL A 215 -8.67 13.65 -9.75
N ASN A 216 -8.51 12.55 -10.50
CA ASN A 216 -7.68 12.52 -11.70
C ASN A 216 -8.37 13.28 -12.85
N PRO A 217 -7.82 14.42 -13.32
CA PRO A 217 -8.45 15.21 -14.37
C PRO A 217 -8.75 14.43 -15.65
N ASP A 218 -7.99 13.39 -15.98
CA ASP A 218 -8.19 12.64 -17.24
C ASP A 218 -9.30 11.59 -17.17
N GLU A 219 -9.76 11.24 -15.96
CA GLU A 219 -10.88 10.31 -15.73
C GLU A 219 -12.21 11.03 -15.47
N MET A 220 -12.16 12.33 -15.19
CA MET A 220 -13.35 13.17 -14.99
C MET A 220 -14.11 13.40 -16.31
N VAL A 221 -15.43 13.54 -16.20
CA VAL A 221 -16.32 13.71 -17.36
C VAL A 221 -16.20 15.15 -17.88
N PRO A 222 -15.92 15.37 -19.18
CA PRO A 222 -15.96 16.70 -19.77
C PRO A 222 -17.41 17.18 -19.96
N PHE A 223 -17.68 18.36 -19.43
CA PHE A 223 -18.90 19.12 -19.61
C PHE A 223 -18.58 20.42 -20.35
N THR A 224 -19.16 20.59 -21.54
CA THR A 224 -18.97 21.82 -22.32
C THR A 224 -19.94 22.88 -21.84
N PHE A 225 -19.43 24.01 -21.36
CA PHE A 225 -20.26 25.18 -21.07
C PHE A 225 -20.62 25.87 -22.38
N ASP A 226 -21.88 25.77 -22.81
CA ASP A 226 -22.39 26.48 -23.99
C ASP A 226 -23.86 26.85 -23.76
N PRO A 227 -24.15 28.11 -23.36
CA PRO A 227 -25.50 28.53 -22.99
C PRO A 227 -26.55 28.36 -24.09
N ALA A 228 -26.13 28.34 -25.36
CA ALA A 228 -27.01 28.24 -26.52
C ALA A 228 -27.10 26.80 -27.09
N SER A 229 -26.33 25.86 -26.55
CA SER A 229 -26.36 24.46 -26.99
C SER A 229 -27.56 23.71 -26.43
N PRO A 230 -28.22 22.86 -27.23
CA PRO A 230 -29.21 21.94 -26.72
C PRO A 230 -28.64 21.00 -25.65
N VAL A 231 -29.45 20.71 -24.65
CA VAL A 231 -29.08 19.95 -23.45
C VAL A 231 -29.82 18.63 -23.49
N VAL A 232 -29.12 17.53 -23.19
CA VAL A 232 -29.70 16.19 -23.13
C VAL A 232 -29.66 15.69 -21.69
N SER A 233 -30.82 15.36 -21.16
CA SER A 233 -31.03 14.81 -19.83
C SER A 233 -31.37 13.33 -19.96
N PHE A 234 -30.63 12.46 -19.28
CA PHE A 234 -30.86 11.01 -19.25
C PHE A 234 -31.59 10.63 -17.96
N SER A 235 -32.89 10.37 -18.06
CA SER A 235 -33.77 10.26 -16.89
C SER A 235 -33.89 8.85 -16.32
N GLY A 236 -33.60 7.81 -17.10
CA GLY A 236 -33.69 6.43 -16.60
C GLY A 236 -33.72 5.34 -17.65
N ILE A 237 -33.67 4.10 -17.16
CA ILE A 237 -33.85 2.86 -17.94
C ILE A 237 -35.16 2.12 -17.60
N GLY A 238 -36.04 2.74 -16.83
CA GLY A 238 -37.31 2.19 -16.34
C GLY A 238 -37.22 1.49 -14.98
N ASP A 239 -38.29 1.59 -14.19
CA ASP A 239 -38.33 1.01 -12.83
C ASP A 239 -38.45 -0.53 -12.85
N ASP A 240 -38.99 -1.10 -13.93
CA ASP A 240 -39.20 -2.54 -14.11
C ASP A 240 -38.08 -3.23 -14.92
N CYS A 241 -36.94 -2.55 -15.09
CA CYS A 241 -35.80 -3.06 -15.86
C CYS A 241 -35.18 -4.34 -15.27
N VAL A 242 -35.33 -4.56 -13.96
CA VAL A 242 -34.88 -5.79 -13.27
C VAL A 242 -35.68 -7.01 -13.74
N ASN A 243 -36.95 -6.81 -14.09
CA ASN A 243 -37.81 -7.85 -14.65
C ASN A 243 -37.78 -7.87 -16.18
N GLY A 244 -36.82 -7.18 -16.79
CA GLY A 244 -36.58 -7.25 -18.23
C GLY A 244 -37.40 -6.28 -19.06
N ASN A 245 -38.18 -5.39 -18.44
CA ASN A 245 -38.95 -4.36 -19.13
C ASN A 245 -38.18 -3.04 -19.09
N PHE A 246 -37.59 -2.66 -20.22
CA PHE A 246 -36.74 -1.48 -20.33
C PHE A 246 -37.51 -0.31 -20.91
N ASP A 247 -37.34 0.84 -20.26
CA ASP A 247 -37.89 2.11 -20.67
C ASP A 247 -36.81 3.19 -20.63
N ILE A 248 -36.06 3.30 -21.73
CA ILE A 248 -34.92 4.20 -21.80
C ILE A 248 -35.42 5.59 -22.19
N VAL A 249 -35.30 6.56 -21.28
CA VAL A 249 -35.89 7.89 -21.43
C VAL A 249 -34.82 8.98 -21.40
N PHE A 250 -34.80 9.80 -22.45
CA PHE A 250 -34.06 11.04 -22.52
C PHE A 250 -35.01 12.21 -22.74
N GLU A 251 -34.64 13.40 -22.25
CA GLU A 251 -35.24 14.67 -22.64
C GLU A 251 -34.18 15.52 -23.35
N VAL A 252 -34.52 16.06 -24.52
CA VAL A 252 -33.68 17.02 -25.25
C VAL A 252 -34.35 18.38 -25.18
N ARG A 253 -33.61 19.42 -24.79
CA ARG A 253 -34.10 20.80 -24.69
C ARG A 253 -33.22 21.74 -25.50
N ASN A 254 -33.83 22.71 -26.18
CA ASN A 254 -33.10 23.77 -26.87
C ASN A 254 -33.22 25.13 -26.14
N PRO A 255 -32.21 25.55 -25.37
CA PRO A 255 -32.20 26.87 -24.72
C PRO A 255 -31.82 28.01 -25.68
N GLY A 256 -31.36 27.69 -26.90
CA GLY A 256 -30.94 28.68 -27.89
C GLY A 256 -32.11 29.39 -28.58
N ASN A 257 -31.78 30.46 -29.30
CA ASN A 257 -32.74 31.28 -30.04
C ASN A 257 -33.01 30.82 -31.49
N LYS A 258 -32.44 29.69 -31.91
CA LYS A 258 -32.61 29.12 -33.25
C LYS A 258 -33.05 27.66 -33.15
N ALA A 259 -33.82 27.19 -34.13
CA ALA A 259 -34.13 25.78 -34.24
C ALA A 259 -32.85 24.94 -34.48
N ARG A 260 -32.82 23.71 -33.96
CA ARG A 260 -31.68 22.80 -34.02
C ARG A 260 -32.11 21.38 -34.37
N ASP A 261 -31.37 20.74 -35.28
CA ASP A 261 -31.55 19.33 -35.59
C ASP A 261 -30.58 18.48 -34.78
N ILE A 262 -31.12 17.59 -33.95
CA ILE A 262 -30.35 16.72 -33.06
C ILE A 262 -30.44 15.29 -33.57
N HIS A 263 -29.28 14.71 -33.90
CA HIS A 263 -29.14 13.29 -34.18
C HIS A 263 -29.06 12.52 -32.86
N CYS A 264 -29.91 11.51 -32.69
CA CYS A 264 -29.96 10.64 -31.52
C CYS A 264 -29.62 9.21 -31.95
N ASP A 265 -28.53 8.66 -31.39
CA ASP A 265 -28.10 7.28 -31.59
C ASP A 265 -28.02 6.57 -30.23
N ILE A 266 -28.93 5.63 -30.01
CA ILE A 266 -29.00 4.78 -28.81
C ILE A 266 -28.90 3.34 -29.28
N THR A 267 -27.81 2.67 -28.94
CA THR A 267 -27.56 1.27 -29.26
C THR A 267 -27.40 0.45 -27.97
N ILE A 268 -28.14 -0.65 -27.85
CA ILE A 268 -28.08 -1.59 -26.74
C ILE A 268 -27.77 -2.98 -27.30
N VAL A 269 -26.68 -3.57 -26.85
CA VAL A 269 -26.22 -4.89 -27.27
C VAL A 269 -26.33 -5.86 -26.09
N SER A 270 -26.91 -7.03 -26.34
CA SER A 270 -27.00 -8.17 -25.42
C SER A 270 -26.70 -9.47 -26.20
N ASP A 271 -26.87 -10.62 -25.56
CA ASP A 271 -26.80 -11.93 -26.25
C ASP A 271 -27.98 -12.15 -27.24
N ALA A 272 -28.99 -11.27 -27.22
CA ALA A 272 -30.08 -11.23 -28.19
C ALA A 272 -29.79 -10.22 -29.33
N ALA A 273 -30.73 -10.10 -30.28
CA ALA A 273 -30.61 -9.08 -31.34
C ALA A 273 -30.43 -7.67 -30.73
N PRO A 274 -29.57 -6.80 -31.30
CA PRO A 274 -29.38 -5.45 -30.79
C PRO A 274 -30.66 -4.63 -30.85
N ARG A 275 -30.82 -3.67 -29.93
CA ARG A 275 -31.89 -2.67 -29.94
C ARG A 275 -31.28 -1.33 -30.29
N GLN A 276 -31.80 -0.67 -31.31
CA GLN A 276 -31.24 0.59 -31.78
C GLN A 276 -32.34 1.62 -32.04
N LEU A 277 -32.07 2.87 -31.66
CA LEU A 277 -32.77 4.06 -32.09
C LEU A 277 -31.75 4.96 -32.76
N ASP A 278 -31.93 5.22 -34.06
CA ASP A 278 -31.12 6.14 -34.86
C ASP A 278 -32.09 7.08 -35.58
N ASN A 279 -32.24 8.30 -35.06
CA ASN A 279 -33.18 9.28 -35.61
C ASN A 279 -32.67 10.72 -35.51
N THR A 280 -33.36 11.66 -36.16
CA THR A 280 -33.13 13.10 -36.00
C THR A 280 -34.41 13.75 -35.48
N VAL A 281 -34.28 14.60 -34.46
CA VAL A 281 -35.37 15.43 -33.93
C VAL A 281 -35.04 16.91 -34.15
N THR A 282 -36.02 17.69 -34.60
CA THR A 282 -35.88 19.15 -34.75
C THR A 282 -36.50 19.83 -33.54
N LEU A 283 -35.71 20.63 -32.82
CA LEU A 283 -36.15 21.41 -31.65
C LEU A 283 -36.22 22.90 -31.96
N ARG A 284 -37.39 23.51 -31.76
CA ARG A 284 -37.59 24.97 -31.77
C ARG A 284 -36.97 25.63 -30.52
N PRO A 285 -36.71 26.95 -30.54
CA PRO A 285 -36.27 27.69 -29.35
C PRO A 285 -37.21 27.45 -28.15
N GLY A 286 -36.64 27.08 -27.00
CA GLY A 286 -37.37 26.79 -25.77
C GLY A 286 -38.09 25.43 -25.72
N GLU A 287 -38.10 24.65 -26.81
CA GLU A 287 -38.80 23.37 -26.88
C GLU A 287 -38.07 22.27 -26.08
N LYS A 288 -38.85 21.36 -25.48
CA LYS A 288 -38.41 20.13 -24.83
C LYS A 288 -39.08 18.94 -25.52
N ILE A 289 -38.31 17.94 -25.95
CA ILE A 289 -38.83 16.73 -26.63
C ILE A 289 -38.29 15.48 -25.93
N PRO A 290 -39.14 14.50 -25.57
CA PRO A 290 -38.68 13.21 -25.07
C PRO A 290 -38.18 12.32 -26.22
N VAL A 291 -37.07 11.62 -25.99
CA VAL A 291 -36.55 10.56 -26.86
C VAL A 291 -36.57 9.25 -26.06
N ARG A 292 -37.31 8.25 -26.55
CA ARG A 292 -37.64 7.04 -25.80
C ARG A 292 -37.37 5.77 -26.60
N LEU A 293 -36.74 4.77 -25.98
CA LEU A 293 -36.56 3.42 -26.54
C LEU A 293 -37.11 2.39 -25.55
N GLN A 294 -38.16 1.66 -25.95
CA GLN A 294 -38.83 0.65 -25.13
C GLN A 294 -38.65 -0.74 -25.72
N PHE A 295 -38.38 -1.72 -24.86
CA PHE A 295 -38.30 -3.13 -25.24
C PHE A 295 -38.39 -4.05 -24.01
N SER A 296 -38.70 -5.32 -24.25
CA SER A 296 -38.68 -6.37 -23.23
C SER A 296 -37.71 -7.49 -23.61
N GLU A 297 -37.02 -8.07 -22.63
CA GLU A 297 -36.04 -9.15 -22.82
C GLU A 297 -35.84 -9.97 -21.52
N ALA A 298 -35.55 -11.27 -21.64
CA ALA A 298 -35.31 -12.16 -20.49
C ALA A 298 -34.24 -11.66 -19.50
N THR A 299 -34.40 -12.01 -18.22
CA THR A 299 -34.01 -11.15 -17.08
C THR A 299 -32.65 -11.44 -16.43
N ALA A 300 -31.71 -12.10 -17.13
CA ALA A 300 -30.40 -12.44 -16.55
C ALA A 300 -29.20 -12.22 -17.48
N VAL A 301 -29.34 -11.41 -18.54
CA VAL A 301 -28.24 -11.09 -19.47
C VAL A 301 -27.63 -9.71 -19.20
N ILE A 302 -26.33 -9.58 -19.43
CA ILE A 302 -25.60 -8.30 -19.36
C ILE A 302 -25.88 -7.50 -20.64
N ARG A 303 -26.03 -6.17 -20.52
CA ARG A 303 -26.35 -5.27 -21.63
C ARG A 303 -25.32 -4.16 -21.76
N ASP A 304 -24.78 -3.95 -22.96
CA ASP A 304 -23.86 -2.88 -23.33
C ASP A 304 -24.62 -1.71 -23.97
N PHE A 305 -24.67 -0.58 -23.27
CA PHE A 305 -25.32 0.66 -23.71
C PHE A 305 -24.29 1.57 -24.36
N LYS A 306 -24.62 2.09 -25.56
CA LYS A 306 -23.87 3.12 -26.29
C LYS A 306 -24.83 4.22 -26.72
N ILE A 307 -24.62 5.41 -26.20
CA ILE A 307 -25.54 6.55 -26.38
C ILE A 307 -24.74 7.75 -26.89
N ILE A 308 -25.20 8.37 -27.98
CA ILE A 308 -24.62 9.60 -28.55
C ILE A 308 -25.74 10.51 -29.06
N PHE A 309 -25.70 11.78 -28.67
CA PHE A 309 -26.54 12.85 -29.20
C PHE A 309 -25.64 13.95 -29.80
N THR A 310 -25.93 14.37 -31.03
CA THR A 310 -25.10 15.33 -31.78
C THR A 310 -25.96 16.42 -32.42
N ASP A 311 -25.57 17.69 -32.28
CA ASP A 311 -26.15 18.78 -33.07
C ASP A 311 -25.61 18.68 -34.51
N LYS A 312 -26.50 18.40 -35.47
CA LYS A 312 -26.14 18.20 -36.87
C LYS A 312 -25.59 19.46 -37.53
N THR A 313 -25.98 20.64 -37.05
CA THR A 313 -25.54 21.91 -37.65
C THR A 313 -24.10 22.23 -37.28
N SER A 314 -23.75 22.03 -36.01
CA SER A 314 -22.42 22.36 -35.50
C SER A 314 -21.46 21.17 -35.48
N GLY A 315 -21.96 19.94 -35.60
CA GLY A 315 -21.21 18.70 -35.39
C GLY A 315 -20.84 18.46 -33.92
N LYS A 316 -21.33 19.29 -32.99
CA LYS A 316 -20.99 19.18 -31.56
C LYS A 316 -21.72 17.99 -30.93
N VAL A 317 -20.99 17.17 -30.19
CA VAL A 317 -21.56 16.13 -29.32
C VAL A 317 -22.18 16.80 -28.09
N LEU A 318 -23.48 16.62 -27.92
CA LEU A 318 -24.25 17.20 -26.80
C LEU A 318 -24.28 16.28 -25.59
N PHE A 319 -24.33 14.97 -25.84
CA PHE A 319 -24.26 13.95 -24.81
C PHE A 319 -23.66 12.66 -25.39
N ARG A 320 -22.81 12.02 -24.61
CA ARG A 320 -22.29 10.69 -24.90
C ARG A 320 -22.25 9.92 -23.60
N ARG A 321 -22.58 8.62 -23.63
CA ARG A 321 -22.34 7.73 -22.50
C ARG A 321 -22.32 6.25 -22.91
N ASN A 322 -21.38 5.51 -22.33
CA ASN A 322 -21.32 4.05 -22.45
C ASN A 322 -21.29 3.36 -21.07
N PHE A 323 -22.04 2.27 -20.89
CA PHE A 323 -22.04 1.48 -19.66
C PHE A 323 -22.57 0.06 -19.85
N LEU A 324 -22.22 -0.84 -18.93
CA LEU A 324 -22.81 -2.18 -18.83
C LEU A 324 -23.91 -2.20 -17.76
N TYR A 325 -24.99 -2.92 -17.98
CA TYR A 325 -26.04 -3.17 -16.98
C TYR A 325 -26.24 -4.68 -16.76
N ASP A 326 -26.21 -5.11 -15.50
CA ASP A 326 -26.45 -6.49 -15.09
C ASP A 326 -27.58 -6.54 -14.02
N PRO A 327 -28.77 -7.07 -14.36
CA PRO A 327 -29.87 -7.16 -13.40
C PRO A 327 -29.58 -8.09 -12.22
N ALA A 328 -28.62 -9.03 -12.34
CA ALA A 328 -28.28 -9.95 -11.26
C ALA A 328 -27.69 -9.23 -10.03
N LEU A 329 -27.05 -8.07 -10.24
CA LEU A 329 -26.45 -7.27 -9.16
C LEU A 329 -27.50 -6.66 -8.21
N ARG A 330 -28.79 -6.65 -8.57
CA ARG A 330 -29.87 -6.15 -7.71
C ARG A 330 -30.17 -7.09 -6.54
N LYS A 331 -29.96 -8.39 -6.71
CA LYS A 331 -30.21 -9.38 -5.65
C LYS A 331 -29.19 -9.18 -4.53
N ASN A 332 -29.67 -9.03 -3.28
CA ASN A 332 -28.84 -8.85 -2.07
C ASN A 332 -27.99 -7.57 -2.03
N CYS A 333 -28.40 -6.50 -2.71
CA CYS A 333 -27.71 -5.20 -2.64
C CYS A 333 -27.85 -4.49 -1.28
N TRP A 334 -28.59 -5.03 -0.30
CA TRP A 334 -28.73 -4.47 1.04
C TRP A 334 -28.71 -5.55 2.15
N ILE A 335 -28.03 -5.27 3.27
CA ILE A 335 -27.89 -6.15 4.45
C ILE A 335 -28.26 -5.36 5.73
N ASN A 336 -29.06 -5.92 6.64
CA ASN A 336 -29.45 -5.20 7.87
C ASN A 336 -28.44 -5.37 9.02
N PRO A 337 -27.75 -4.29 9.47
CA PRO A 337 -26.81 -4.33 10.60
C PRO A 337 -27.47 -4.23 11.98
N LYS A 338 -28.75 -3.82 12.08
CA LYS A 338 -29.48 -3.59 13.34
C LYS A 338 -30.18 -4.83 13.86
N VAL A 339 -30.28 -5.87 13.04
CA VAL A 339 -30.70 -7.20 13.52
C VAL A 339 -29.62 -7.64 14.50
N LYS A 340 -29.84 -7.31 15.80
CA LYS A 340 -29.00 -7.72 16.90
C LYS A 340 -28.97 -9.24 16.84
N LYS A 341 -27.78 -9.77 16.62
CA LYS A 341 -27.56 -11.17 16.91
C LYS A 341 -27.57 -11.27 18.43
N ASP A 342 -28.28 -12.26 18.96
CA ASP A 342 -28.02 -12.69 20.32
C ASP A 342 -26.52 -12.95 20.44
N ALA A 343 -25.92 -12.65 21.61
CA ALA A 343 -24.52 -12.98 21.80
C ALA A 343 -24.32 -14.45 21.45
N ASP A 344 -23.40 -14.69 20.52
CA ASP A 344 -23.12 -16.03 20.04
C ASP A 344 -21.99 -16.64 20.87
N LEU A 345 -21.85 -17.95 20.79
CA LEU A 345 -20.64 -18.63 21.21
C LEU A 345 -19.54 -18.31 20.19
N GLU A 346 -18.54 -17.54 20.60
CA GLU A 346 -17.35 -17.32 19.79
C GLU A 346 -16.26 -18.30 20.20
N PHE A 347 -15.44 -18.72 19.24
CA PHE A 347 -14.32 -19.61 19.50
C PHE A 347 -13.16 -19.32 18.55
N GLY A 348 -11.99 -19.85 18.86
CA GLY A 348 -10.82 -19.87 17.99
C GLY A 348 -10.03 -21.16 18.21
N ILE A 349 -9.48 -21.71 17.12
CA ILE A 349 -8.75 -22.97 17.11
C ILE A 349 -7.30 -22.71 16.73
N TYR A 350 -6.37 -23.22 17.53
CA TYR A 350 -4.95 -22.98 17.37
C TYR A 350 -4.19 -24.31 17.35
N PRO A 351 -4.19 -25.05 16.23
CA PRO A 351 -3.55 -26.36 16.16
C PRO A 351 -2.06 -26.35 16.56
N TYR A 352 -1.27 -25.36 16.15
CA TYR A 352 0.16 -25.27 16.48
C TYR A 352 0.41 -24.90 17.94
N PHE A 353 -0.58 -24.27 18.58
CA PHE A 353 -0.53 -23.91 20.00
C PHE A 353 -1.25 -24.94 20.88
N LYS A 354 -1.83 -25.99 20.27
CA LYS A 354 -2.59 -27.05 20.94
C LYS A 354 -3.67 -26.47 21.87
N LEU A 355 -4.50 -25.58 21.32
CA LEU A 355 -5.42 -24.76 22.10
C LEU A 355 -6.73 -24.51 21.38
N VAL A 356 -7.84 -24.53 22.12
CA VAL A 356 -9.12 -23.95 21.73
C VAL A 356 -9.47 -22.84 22.72
N ARG A 357 -9.79 -21.64 22.22
CA ARG A 357 -10.37 -20.56 23.02
C ARG A 357 -11.85 -20.46 22.73
N ALA A 358 -12.65 -20.10 23.73
CA ALA A 358 -14.05 -19.79 23.53
C ALA A 358 -14.51 -18.67 24.47
N ARG A 359 -15.50 -17.89 24.02
CA ARG A 359 -16.18 -16.90 24.87
C ARG A 359 -17.66 -16.84 24.57
N TYR A 360 -18.40 -16.42 25.58
CA TYR A 360 -19.81 -16.09 25.48
C TYR A 360 -20.02 -14.67 26.02
N GLY A 361 -20.39 -13.77 25.10
CA GLY A 361 -20.41 -12.34 25.31
C GLY A 361 -19.09 -11.65 24.91
N ASN A 362 -19.19 -10.39 24.48
CA ASN A 362 -18.07 -9.54 24.09
C ASN A 362 -18.38 -8.06 24.43
N ILE A 363 -17.46 -7.14 24.16
CA ILE A 363 -17.62 -5.71 24.50
C ILE A 363 -18.90 -5.10 23.88
N SER A 364 -19.29 -5.56 22.69
CA SER A 364 -20.47 -5.11 21.95
C SER A 364 -21.75 -5.84 22.36
N GLU A 365 -21.64 -7.12 22.73
CA GLU A 365 -22.72 -8.05 23.04
C GLU A 365 -22.54 -8.59 24.47
N LYS A 366 -22.55 -7.68 25.44
CA LYS A 366 -22.35 -8.03 26.85
C LYS A 366 -23.48 -8.91 27.35
N ILE A 367 -23.13 -9.96 28.09
CA ILE A 367 -24.10 -10.86 28.73
C ILE A 367 -24.20 -10.57 30.22
N ASN A 368 -25.42 -10.31 30.69
CA ASN A 368 -25.75 -10.05 32.09
C ASN A 368 -26.71 -11.14 32.62
N GLY A 369 -26.82 -11.26 33.95
CA GLY A 369 -27.80 -12.13 34.60
C GLY A 369 -27.37 -13.61 34.77
N PHE A 370 -26.16 -13.96 34.34
CA PHE A 370 -25.56 -15.28 34.54
C PHE A 370 -24.42 -15.23 35.55
N ASP A 371 -24.34 -16.23 36.43
CA ASP A 371 -23.33 -16.32 37.48
C ASP A 371 -22.14 -17.19 37.06
N SER A 372 -22.41 -18.24 36.29
CA SER A 372 -21.40 -19.18 35.79
C SER A 372 -21.69 -19.60 34.36
N ALA A 373 -20.65 -20.01 33.64
CA ALA A 373 -20.76 -20.72 32.36
C ALA A 373 -19.79 -21.90 32.32
N VAL A 374 -20.23 -23.04 31.80
CA VAL A 374 -19.38 -24.21 31.55
C VAL A 374 -19.20 -24.36 30.05
N PHE A 375 -17.96 -24.44 29.60
CA PHE A 375 -17.62 -24.69 28.20
C PHE A 375 -17.22 -26.16 28.04
N ALA A 376 -17.68 -26.79 26.97
CA ALA A 376 -17.33 -28.17 26.66
C ALA A 376 -17.01 -28.36 25.18
N LEU A 377 -15.84 -28.95 24.92
CA LEU A 377 -15.41 -29.46 23.63
C LEU A 377 -15.88 -30.92 23.50
N LYS A 378 -16.56 -31.24 22.40
CA LYS A 378 -17.14 -32.56 22.14
C LYS A 378 -16.71 -33.08 20.76
N SER A 379 -16.71 -34.40 20.59
CA SER A 379 -16.64 -35.02 19.26
C SER A 379 -17.97 -34.85 18.50
N ALA A 380 -17.97 -35.17 17.21
CA ALA A 380 -19.13 -35.05 16.34
C ALA A 380 -20.38 -35.84 16.82
N ASP A 381 -20.18 -36.93 17.56
CA ASP A 381 -21.25 -37.74 18.18
C ASP A 381 -21.74 -37.18 19.53
N GLY A 382 -21.21 -36.03 19.97
CA GLY A 382 -21.61 -35.34 21.20
C GLY A 382 -20.88 -35.79 22.47
N LYS A 383 -19.94 -36.74 22.40
CA LYS A 383 -19.15 -37.15 23.56
C LYS A 383 -18.22 -36.01 24.02
N ILE A 384 -18.28 -35.66 25.30
CA ILE A 384 -17.43 -34.62 25.90
C ILE A 384 -15.98 -35.11 25.92
N LEU A 385 -15.11 -34.34 25.26
CA LEU A 385 -13.65 -34.57 25.23
C LEU A 385 -12.96 -33.77 26.32
N LYS A 386 -13.37 -32.51 26.51
CA LYS A 386 -12.94 -31.62 27.60
C LYS A 386 -14.07 -30.71 28.04
N SER A 387 -14.13 -30.39 29.32
CA SER A 387 -15.01 -29.36 29.85
C SER A 387 -14.38 -28.65 31.03
N ALA A 388 -14.69 -27.37 31.20
CA ALA A 388 -14.25 -26.58 32.33
C ALA A 388 -15.13 -25.34 32.52
N PRO A 389 -15.20 -24.78 33.74
CA PRO A 389 -15.87 -23.51 33.99
C PRO A 389 -15.11 -22.36 33.30
N GLY A 390 -15.86 -21.47 32.66
CA GLY A 390 -15.33 -20.24 32.09
C GLY A 390 -15.01 -19.20 33.16
N THR A 391 -14.00 -18.38 32.90
CA THR A 391 -13.65 -17.22 33.72
C THR A 391 -14.61 -16.09 33.42
N LYS A 392 -15.19 -15.49 34.47
CA LYS A 392 -16.08 -14.33 34.34
C LYS A 392 -15.28 -13.07 34.00
N THR A 393 -15.74 -12.32 33.01
CA THR A 393 -15.12 -11.08 32.52
C THR A 393 -16.09 -9.91 32.66
N ALA A 394 -15.67 -8.70 32.28
CA ALA A 394 -16.53 -7.52 32.25
C ALA A 394 -17.64 -7.56 31.17
N TYR A 395 -17.64 -8.57 30.29
CA TYR A 395 -18.60 -8.71 29.19
C TYR A 395 -19.31 -10.08 29.14
N GLY A 396 -18.91 -11.05 29.96
CA GLY A 396 -19.49 -12.39 29.94
C GLY A 396 -18.53 -13.42 30.52
N PHE A 397 -18.24 -14.46 29.74
CA PHE A 397 -17.35 -15.55 30.15
C PHE A 397 -16.41 -15.96 29.03
N GLU A 398 -15.20 -16.37 29.39
CA GLU A 398 -14.21 -16.89 28.44
C GLU A 398 -13.42 -18.06 29.01
N ILE A 399 -12.82 -18.86 28.12
CA ILE A 399 -12.02 -20.00 28.50
C ILE A 399 -10.92 -20.28 27.49
N GLN A 400 -9.87 -20.94 27.98
CA GLN A 400 -8.88 -21.61 27.16
C GLN A 400 -8.87 -23.10 27.52
N LEU A 401 -9.01 -23.96 26.51
CA LEU A 401 -9.00 -25.41 26.65
C LEU A 401 -7.78 -25.96 25.90
N PRO A 402 -6.75 -26.48 26.59
CA PRO A 402 -5.65 -27.16 25.93
C PRO A 402 -6.20 -28.33 25.10
N PHE A 403 -5.81 -28.49 23.85
CA PHE A 403 -6.33 -29.54 22.99
C PHE A 403 -5.36 -29.80 21.83
N ASP A 404 -4.94 -31.04 21.59
CA ASP A 404 -3.98 -31.37 20.53
C ASP A 404 -4.51 -31.18 19.11
N CYS A 405 -5.80 -30.84 18.94
CA CYS A 405 -6.40 -30.52 17.64
C CYS A 405 -6.24 -31.61 16.56
N PRO A 406 -6.55 -32.90 16.82
CA PRO A 406 -6.54 -33.90 15.76
C PRO A 406 -7.57 -33.60 14.67
N ALA A 407 -7.33 -34.09 13.45
CA ALA A 407 -8.31 -33.99 12.36
C ALA A 407 -9.64 -34.65 12.74
N GLY A 408 -10.73 -33.99 12.39
CA GLY A 408 -12.08 -34.46 12.69
C GLY A 408 -13.09 -33.33 12.75
N ASN A 409 -14.33 -33.75 13.02
CA ASN A 409 -15.45 -32.85 13.26
C ASN A 409 -15.72 -32.76 14.76
N TYR A 410 -15.91 -31.55 15.26
CA TYR A 410 -16.07 -31.26 16.68
C TYR A 410 -17.18 -30.27 16.92
N LEU A 411 -17.65 -30.22 18.16
CA LEU A 411 -18.60 -29.23 18.65
C LEU A 411 -17.96 -28.49 19.83
N ILE A 412 -18.00 -27.17 19.81
CA ILE A 412 -17.77 -26.36 21.02
C ILE A 412 -19.13 -25.93 21.55
N SER A 413 -19.35 -26.12 22.85
CA SER A 413 -20.59 -25.78 23.51
C SER A 413 -20.34 -24.96 24.77
N MET A 414 -21.34 -24.17 25.14
CA MET A 414 -21.36 -23.36 26.35
C MET A 414 -22.76 -23.46 26.96
N THR A 415 -22.80 -23.68 28.27
CA THR A 415 -24.03 -23.61 29.08
C THR A 415 -23.82 -22.59 30.19
N ALA A 416 -24.57 -21.48 30.15
CA ALA A 416 -24.59 -20.43 31.17
C ALA A 416 -25.78 -20.62 32.12
N THR A 417 -25.57 -20.38 33.42
CA THR A 417 -26.58 -20.56 34.48
C THR A 417 -26.76 -19.27 35.29
N GLY A 418 -28.00 -18.82 35.41
CA GLY A 418 -28.39 -17.65 36.21
C GLY A 418 -28.78 -18.01 37.65
N LYS A 419 -28.93 -16.99 38.51
CA LYS A 419 -29.32 -17.14 39.93
C LYS A 419 -30.67 -17.81 40.13
N ASP A 420 -31.58 -17.62 39.17
CA ASP A 420 -32.91 -18.20 39.14
C ASP A 420 -32.91 -19.65 38.61
N GLY A 421 -31.74 -20.24 38.37
CA GLY A 421 -31.57 -21.58 37.81
C GLY A 421 -31.81 -21.65 36.31
N LYS A 422 -32.16 -20.55 35.63
CA LYS A 422 -32.33 -20.56 34.17
C LYS A 422 -31.00 -20.82 33.48
N THR A 423 -31.05 -21.65 32.45
CA THR A 423 -29.89 -21.98 31.64
C THR A 423 -30.07 -21.56 30.20
N ILE A 424 -28.98 -21.13 29.57
CA ILE A 424 -28.87 -20.94 28.13
C ILE A 424 -27.73 -21.81 27.64
N SER A 425 -27.98 -22.57 26.58
CA SER A 425 -26.96 -23.33 25.87
C SER A 425 -26.78 -22.80 24.45
N ARG A 426 -25.52 -22.78 24.01
CA ARG A 426 -25.11 -22.52 22.62
C ARG A 426 -24.10 -23.58 22.21
N GLU A 427 -24.13 -23.98 20.96
CA GLU A 427 -23.22 -24.97 20.42
C GLU A 427 -22.89 -24.63 18.96
N ARG A 428 -21.63 -24.83 18.57
CA ARG A 428 -21.16 -24.55 17.21
C ARG A 428 -20.24 -25.66 16.71
N PRO A 429 -20.41 -26.09 15.46
CA PRO A 429 -19.52 -27.05 14.84
C PRO A 429 -18.25 -26.39 14.33
N PHE A 430 -17.19 -27.17 14.28
CA PHE A 430 -15.99 -26.85 13.52
C PHE A 430 -15.31 -28.13 13.00
N GLU A 431 -14.53 -27.97 11.95
CA GLU A 431 -13.75 -29.03 11.32
C GLU A 431 -12.27 -28.68 11.44
N ILE A 432 -11.46 -29.70 11.74
CA ILE A 432 -10.00 -29.64 11.66
C ILE A 432 -9.57 -30.61 10.56
N LYS A 433 -8.73 -30.12 9.64
CA LYS A 433 -8.10 -30.94 8.60
C LYS A 433 -6.59 -30.98 8.82
N ASN A 434 -5.97 -32.07 8.39
CA ASN A 434 -4.52 -32.17 8.32
C ASN A 434 -4.03 -31.83 6.93
N PHE A 435 -2.84 -31.25 6.86
CA PHE A 435 -2.18 -30.93 5.60
C PHE A 435 -0.73 -31.42 5.57
N PRO A 436 -0.20 -31.78 4.39
CA PRO A 436 1.15 -32.36 4.27
C PRO A 436 2.29 -31.38 4.62
N TRP A 437 2.00 -30.08 4.71
CA TRP A 437 2.99 -29.06 5.03
C TRP A 437 3.18 -28.86 6.54
N GLU A 438 2.32 -29.43 7.38
CA GLU A 438 2.33 -29.18 8.82
C GLU A 438 3.66 -29.55 9.48
N HIS A 439 4.14 -28.69 10.38
CA HIS A 439 5.33 -28.90 11.21
C HIS A 439 6.60 -29.25 10.42
N ASN A 440 6.71 -28.76 9.18
CA ASN A 440 7.92 -28.94 8.39
C ASN A 440 9.09 -28.11 8.94
N ASN A 441 10.31 -28.49 8.56
CA ASN A 441 11.55 -27.81 8.94
C ASN A 441 12.17 -27.00 7.80
N ILE A 442 11.41 -26.69 6.75
CA ILE A 442 11.93 -26.00 5.57
C ILE A 442 12.49 -24.64 6.00
N GLY A 443 13.76 -24.40 5.68
CA GLY A 443 14.46 -23.16 5.98
C GLY A 443 14.93 -23.02 7.44
N CYS A 444 14.79 -24.05 8.28
CA CYS A 444 15.23 -24.02 9.68
C CYS A 444 16.68 -24.49 9.87
N GLU A 445 17.36 -24.86 8.79
CA GLU A 445 18.74 -25.33 8.80
C GLU A 445 19.71 -24.22 9.25
N ARG A 446 20.77 -24.61 9.96
CA ARG A 446 21.81 -23.69 10.44
C ARG A 446 22.78 -23.32 9.32
N ILE A 447 22.28 -22.57 8.33
CA ILE A 447 23.04 -22.08 7.19
C ILE A 447 23.32 -20.60 7.39
N ILE A 448 24.59 -20.22 7.26
CA ILE A 448 25.00 -18.82 7.14
C ILE A 448 24.75 -18.41 5.69
N VAL A 449 23.72 -17.60 5.47
CA VAL A 449 23.33 -17.15 4.14
C VAL A 449 24.42 -16.24 3.57
N PRO A 450 24.97 -16.51 2.37
CA PRO A 450 25.94 -15.58 1.79
C PRO A 450 25.34 -14.19 1.53
N PRO A 451 26.14 -13.11 1.56
CA PRO A 451 27.58 -13.08 1.76
C PRO A 451 28.00 -13.00 3.25
N TYR A 452 27.10 -13.29 4.20
CA TYR A 452 27.44 -13.26 5.62
C TYR A 452 28.60 -14.20 5.94
N LYS A 453 29.40 -13.82 6.93
CA LYS A 453 30.51 -14.60 7.47
C LYS A 453 30.15 -15.16 8.84
N PRO A 454 30.79 -16.27 9.26
CA PRO A 454 30.71 -16.73 10.64
C PRO A 454 30.97 -15.63 11.66
N LEU A 455 30.25 -15.66 12.78
CA LEU A 455 30.55 -14.84 13.95
C LEU A 455 31.95 -15.17 14.47
N GLN A 456 32.68 -14.13 14.88
CA GLN A 456 34.02 -14.28 15.45
C GLN A 456 34.00 -13.76 16.89
N LYS A 457 34.24 -14.62 17.87
CA LYS A 457 34.50 -14.19 19.25
C LYS A 457 35.86 -13.47 19.30
N LEU A 458 35.87 -12.19 19.67
CA LEU A 458 37.08 -11.37 19.77
C LEU A 458 37.68 -11.38 21.17
N SER A 459 36.84 -11.42 22.20
CA SER A 459 37.19 -11.48 23.63
C SER A 459 36.07 -12.18 24.41
N ASP A 460 36.16 -12.22 25.75
CA ASP A 460 35.08 -12.79 26.58
C ASP A 460 33.80 -11.95 26.64
N ASN A 461 33.84 -10.73 26.10
CA ASN A 461 32.70 -9.83 26.00
C ASN A 461 32.57 -9.18 24.62
N SER A 462 33.24 -9.68 23.57
CA SER A 462 33.16 -9.07 22.25
C SER A 462 33.03 -10.09 21.12
N VAL A 463 32.20 -9.73 20.14
CA VAL A 463 31.89 -10.52 18.95
C VAL A 463 31.91 -9.64 17.71
N LYS A 464 32.40 -10.18 16.61
CA LYS A 464 32.37 -9.58 15.28
C LYS A 464 31.43 -10.37 14.36
N ALA A 465 30.52 -9.64 13.73
CA ALA A 465 29.72 -10.07 12.60
C ALA A 465 30.36 -9.57 11.28
N THR A 466 29.64 -9.71 10.16
CA THR A 466 30.19 -9.47 8.81
C THR A 466 30.75 -8.06 8.60
N MET A 467 29.99 -7.03 9.00
CA MET A 467 30.38 -5.61 8.88
C MET A 467 30.32 -4.85 10.20
N THR A 468 30.02 -5.53 11.30
CA THR A 468 29.84 -4.90 12.61
C THR A 468 30.55 -5.69 13.69
N ALA A 469 30.93 -5.03 14.78
CA ALA A 469 31.42 -5.69 15.98
C ALA A 469 30.80 -5.06 17.22
N TYR A 470 30.60 -5.88 18.24
CA TYR A 470 29.89 -5.53 19.45
C TYR A 470 30.77 -5.84 20.65
N GLU A 471 30.87 -4.90 21.57
CA GLU A 471 31.43 -5.11 22.89
C GLU A 471 30.30 -5.00 23.91
N PHE A 472 30.06 -6.10 24.61
CA PHE A 472 29.04 -6.21 25.64
C PHE A 472 29.52 -5.61 26.95
N GLY A 473 28.60 -4.95 27.63
CA GLY A 473 28.76 -4.35 28.95
C GLY A 473 27.58 -3.45 29.29
N ASN A 474 27.44 -3.08 30.56
CA ASN A 474 26.26 -2.37 31.09
C ASN A 474 24.92 -3.08 30.77
N GLY A 475 24.94 -4.41 30.67
CA GLY A 475 23.81 -5.24 30.25
C GLY A 475 23.48 -5.17 28.75
N PHE A 476 24.15 -4.31 27.99
CA PHE A 476 23.89 -4.09 26.56
C PHE A 476 25.22 -4.00 25.78
N PHE A 477 25.57 -2.83 25.24
CA PHE A 477 26.79 -2.58 24.49
C PHE A 477 27.53 -1.34 25.00
N THR A 478 28.84 -1.46 25.20
CA THR A 478 29.75 -0.35 25.52
C THR A 478 30.38 0.25 24.26
N ARG A 479 30.50 -0.55 23.20
CA ARG A 479 31.06 -0.14 21.91
C ARG A 479 30.42 -0.93 20.76
N ILE A 480 30.18 -0.23 19.66
CA ILE A 480 29.70 -0.81 18.40
C ILE A 480 30.58 -0.31 17.27
N SER A 481 31.33 -1.21 16.63
CA SER A 481 32.05 -0.93 15.39
C SER A 481 31.13 -1.18 14.19
N ALA A 482 31.19 -0.31 13.18
CA ALA A 482 30.34 -0.40 11.99
C ALA A 482 31.14 -0.02 10.74
N ASP A 483 31.30 -0.96 9.83
CA ASP A 483 32.13 -0.86 8.63
C ASP A 483 33.58 -0.48 8.97
N ASP A 484 34.09 0.63 8.45
CA ASP A 484 35.41 1.19 8.75
C ASP A 484 35.45 2.04 10.04
N THR A 485 34.32 2.25 10.72
CA THR A 485 34.23 3.03 11.96
C THR A 485 34.43 2.15 13.20
N ASN A 486 35.43 2.47 14.03
CA ASN A 486 35.74 1.72 15.26
C ASN A 486 34.66 1.81 16.35
N ASN A 487 33.99 2.97 16.52
CA ASN A 487 32.90 3.11 17.48
C ASN A 487 31.88 4.17 17.05
N ILE A 488 30.61 3.79 16.88
CA ILE A 488 29.50 4.71 16.60
C ILE A 488 28.81 5.24 17.87
N LEU A 489 28.99 4.59 19.02
CA LEU A 489 28.44 5.03 20.30
C LEU A 489 29.28 6.18 20.89
N ALA A 490 28.61 7.15 21.50
CA ALA A 490 29.23 8.24 22.24
C ALA A 490 29.41 7.91 23.74
N ALA A 491 28.71 6.89 24.23
CA ALA A 491 28.85 6.27 25.55
C ALA A 491 28.16 4.89 25.55
N PRO A 492 28.34 4.05 26.59
CA PRO A 492 27.61 2.80 26.70
C PRO A 492 26.08 2.97 26.72
N ILE A 493 25.37 2.01 26.10
CA ILE A 493 23.91 1.91 26.25
C ILE A 493 23.60 1.61 27.72
N THR A 494 22.67 2.36 28.31
CA THR A 494 22.44 2.34 29.75
C THR A 494 20.95 2.33 30.08
N LEU A 495 20.52 1.49 31.01
CA LEU A 495 19.19 1.54 31.61
C LEU A 495 19.22 2.43 32.85
N TYR A 496 18.33 3.42 32.91
CA TYR A 496 18.11 4.24 34.09
C TYR A 496 16.80 3.84 34.77
N ILE A 497 16.83 3.70 36.10
CA ILE A 497 15.65 3.49 36.96
C ILE A 497 15.70 4.55 38.06
N ASN A 498 14.63 5.33 38.20
CA ASN A 498 14.53 6.46 39.14
C ASN A 498 15.74 7.41 39.05
N GLY A 499 16.22 7.67 37.83
CA GLY A 499 17.35 8.56 37.56
C GLY A 499 18.75 7.97 37.80
N LYS A 500 18.86 6.73 38.31
CA LYS A 500 20.14 6.04 38.53
C LYS A 500 20.37 4.94 37.49
N ALA A 501 21.62 4.78 37.04
CA ALA A 501 21.99 3.71 36.12
C ALA A 501 21.93 2.34 36.81
N ALA A 502 21.33 1.34 36.16
CA ALA A 502 21.44 -0.05 36.59
C ALA A 502 22.87 -0.56 36.30
N GLY A 503 23.50 -1.20 37.28
CA GLY A 503 24.88 -1.68 37.17
C GLY A 503 24.94 -3.14 36.75
N GLU A 504 25.80 -3.47 35.78
CA GLU A 504 26.09 -4.86 35.43
C GLU A 504 26.83 -5.56 36.58
N THR A 505 26.36 -6.76 36.95
CA THR A 505 26.95 -7.58 38.02
C THR A 505 27.54 -8.88 37.50
N ALA A 506 27.10 -9.36 36.32
CA ALA A 506 27.66 -10.53 35.66
C ALA A 506 27.37 -10.52 34.15
N PHE A 507 28.28 -11.09 33.36
CA PHE A 507 28.10 -11.35 31.95
C PHE A 507 28.90 -12.59 31.51
N ASN A 508 28.32 -13.44 30.68
CA ASN A 508 29.04 -14.50 29.99
C ASN A 508 28.40 -14.93 28.66
N PHE A 509 29.21 -15.50 27.77
CA PHE A 509 28.73 -16.30 26.65
C PHE A 509 28.36 -17.70 27.12
N THR A 510 27.13 -18.13 26.81
CA THR A 510 26.60 -19.46 27.18
C THR A 510 26.63 -20.45 26.02
N GLU A 511 26.72 -19.96 24.78
CA GLU A 511 26.95 -20.74 23.56
C GLU A 511 27.73 -19.86 22.58
N VAL A 512 28.71 -20.43 21.89
CA VAL A 512 29.43 -19.77 20.79
C VAL A 512 29.48 -20.73 19.60
N SER A 513 28.94 -20.31 18.46
CA SER A 513 29.03 -21.01 17.19
C SER A 513 29.10 -20.04 16.02
N ASP A 514 29.43 -20.57 14.84
CA ASP A 514 29.60 -19.77 13.61
C ASP A 514 28.34 -18.97 13.25
N ASP A 515 27.14 -19.51 13.49
CA ASP A 515 25.85 -18.91 13.12
C ASP A 515 25.21 -18.08 14.24
N ARG A 516 25.60 -18.28 15.51
CA ARG A 516 24.97 -17.61 16.66
C ARG A 516 25.84 -17.61 17.93
N ILE A 517 25.55 -16.67 18.82
CA ILE A 517 26.08 -16.63 20.20
C ILE A 517 24.92 -16.43 21.17
N ASN A 518 24.84 -17.21 22.24
CA ASN A 518 23.91 -16.96 23.34
C ASN A 518 24.65 -16.27 24.50
N THR A 519 23.98 -15.33 25.14
CA THR A 519 24.51 -14.54 26.27
C THR A 519 23.63 -14.73 27.50
N ALA A 520 24.24 -14.66 28.68
CA ALA A 520 23.54 -14.42 29.93
C ALA A 520 24.20 -13.27 30.68
N GLY A 521 23.39 -12.42 31.29
CA GLY A 521 23.88 -11.29 32.08
C GLY A 521 22.96 -10.98 33.25
N GLU A 522 23.49 -10.27 34.23
CA GLU A 522 22.75 -9.75 35.37
C GLU A 522 23.05 -8.27 35.58
N MET A 523 22.01 -7.50 35.90
CA MET A 523 22.15 -6.13 36.39
C MET A 523 21.45 -5.98 37.74
N SER A 524 21.83 -4.96 38.49
CA SER A 524 21.20 -4.56 39.75
C SER A 524 20.79 -3.09 39.73
N TRP A 525 19.72 -2.79 40.45
CA TRP A 525 19.33 -1.43 40.83
C TRP A 525 18.96 -1.41 42.32
N ASP A 526 18.79 -0.23 42.92
CA ASP A 526 18.55 -0.06 44.37
C ASP A 526 17.30 -0.78 44.94
N GLY A 527 16.47 -1.41 44.11
CA GLY A 527 15.26 -2.13 44.51
C GLY A 527 15.08 -3.50 43.85
N GLY A 528 16.11 -4.08 43.23
CA GLY A 528 16.00 -5.40 42.62
C GLY A 528 17.06 -5.76 41.59
N LYS A 529 16.80 -6.85 40.86
CA LYS A 529 17.73 -7.43 39.87
C LYS A 529 17.07 -7.61 38.51
N ILE A 530 17.87 -7.52 37.46
CA ILE A 530 17.47 -7.80 36.07
C ILE A 530 18.30 -8.97 35.57
N LYS A 531 17.64 -10.05 35.13
CA LYS A 531 18.32 -11.13 34.38
C LYS A 531 18.15 -10.90 32.89
N LEU A 532 19.25 -10.96 32.16
CA LEU A 532 19.28 -10.85 30.71
C LEU A 532 19.64 -12.20 30.09
N LYS A 533 18.86 -12.61 29.10
CA LYS A 533 19.19 -13.74 28.23
C LYS A 533 19.10 -13.26 26.79
N GLY A 534 20.18 -13.42 26.02
CA GLY A 534 20.26 -12.92 24.66
C GLY A 534 20.72 -13.98 23.67
N ARG A 535 20.40 -13.75 22.40
CA ARG A 535 20.92 -14.47 21.25
C ARG A 535 21.30 -13.47 20.17
N MET A 536 22.57 -13.48 19.78
CA MET A 536 23.07 -12.83 18.58
C MET A 536 23.13 -13.83 17.44
N GLU A 537 22.63 -13.47 16.26
CA GLU A 537 22.76 -14.26 15.03
C GLU A 537 23.84 -13.68 14.10
N TYR A 538 24.25 -14.45 13.09
CA TYR A 538 25.36 -14.11 12.17
C TYR A 538 25.23 -12.79 11.41
N ASP A 539 24.02 -12.24 11.29
CA ASP A 539 23.73 -10.93 10.71
C ASP A 539 23.90 -9.77 11.72
N GLY A 540 24.31 -10.07 12.96
CA GLY A 540 24.46 -9.10 14.04
C GLY A 540 23.15 -8.74 14.74
N PHE A 541 22.04 -9.42 14.44
CA PHE A 541 20.78 -9.22 15.15
C PHE A 541 20.86 -9.84 16.55
N TYR A 542 20.72 -9.02 17.59
CA TYR A 542 20.76 -9.42 18.99
C TYR A 542 19.39 -9.28 19.63
N ARG A 543 18.67 -10.39 19.81
CA ARG A 543 17.39 -10.46 20.54
C ARG A 543 17.65 -10.86 21.98
N PHE A 544 17.03 -10.16 22.92
CA PHE A 544 17.22 -10.42 24.34
C PHE A 544 15.95 -10.21 25.16
N THR A 545 15.84 -10.98 26.24
CA THR A 545 14.78 -10.86 27.24
C THR A 545 15.36 -10.26 28.51
N MET A 546 14.71 -9.24 29.03
CA MET A 546 14.97 -8.65 30.35
C MET A 546 13.91 -9.16 31.33
N GLN A 547 14.30 -9.96 32.31
CA GLN A 547 13.45 -10.35 33.42
C GLN A 547 13.71 -9.43 34.60
N PHE A 548 12.74 -8.56 34.92
CA PHE A 548 12.79 -7.70 36.10
C PHE A 548 12.33 -8.50 37.33
N ILE A 549 13.08 -8.40 38.43
CA ILE A 549 12.84 -9.10 39.69
C ILE A 549 12.92 -8.06 40.82
N PRO A 550 11.80 -7.40 41.16
CA PRO A 550 11.75 -6.43 42.26
C PRO A 550 11.93 -7.11 43.62
N GLU A 551 12.62 -6.45 44.55
CA GLU A 551 12.71 -6.88 45.95
C GLU A 551 11.53 -6.31 46.74
N GLY A 552 10.42 -7.05 46.73
CA GLY A 552 9.15 -6.57 47.28
C GLY A 552 8.53 -5.45 46.43
N LYS A 553 7.65 -4.65 47.03
CA LYS A 553 6.96 -3.56 46.32
C LYS A 553 7.87 -2.35 46.18
N GLN A 554 8.27 -2.07 44.95
CA GLN A 554 9.16 -0.97 44.58
C GLN A 554 8.40 0.15 43.87
N LYS A 555 8.60 1.40 44.30
CA LYS A 555 8.08 2.58 43.61
C LYS A 555 8.98 2.95 42.44
N ILE A 556 8.41 3.07 41.25
CA ILE A 556 9.12 3.40 40.02
C ILE A 556 8.51 4.67 39.45
N ASP A 557 9.24 5.77 39.58
CA ASP A 557 8.85 7.08 39.07
C ASP A 557 9.25 7.24 37.59
N SER A 558 10.37 6.64 37.18
CA SER A 558 10.83 6.64 35.78
C SER A 558 11.72 5.46 35.48
N ALA A 559 11.63 4.90 34.27
CA ALA A 559 12.59 3.92 33.78
C ALA A 559 12.76 4.05 32.26
N TYR A 560 13.99 4.17 31.77
CA TYR A 560 14.26 4.29 30.34
C TYR A 560 15.63 3.76 29.93
N ILE A 561 15.73 3.25 28.70
CA ILE A 561 17.00 2.88 28.06
C ILE A 561 17.50 4.08 27.27
N ALA A 562 18.76 4.48 27.48
CA ALA A 562 19.44 5.54 26.75
C ALA A 562 20.47 4.96 25.78
N ILE A 563 20.35 5.33 24.51
CA ILE A 563 21.24 4.90 23.42
C ILE A 563 21.94 6.13 22.84
N PRO A 564 23.16 6.47 23.32
CA PRO A 564 23.88 7.65 22.88
C PRO A 564 24.75 7.33 21.65
N LEU A 565 24.31 7.75 20.47
CA LEU A 565 25.10 7.70 19.23
C LEU A 565 25.87 9.01 19.03
N LYS A 566 27.09 8.93 18.49
CA LYS A 566 27.84 10.13 18.11
C LYS A 566 27.04 10.91 17.07
N LYS A 567 27.03 12.23 17.19
CA LYS A 567 26.22 13.13 16.35
C LYS A 567 26.43 12.90 14.85
N GLU A 568 27.67 12.69 14.44
CA GLU A 568 28.05 12.42 13.05
C GLU A 568 27.47 11.11 12.48
N PHE A 569 27.06 10.16 13.33
CA PHE A 569 26.43 8.89 12.94
C PHE A 569 24.93 8.85 13.25
N ALA A 570 24.30 9.97 13.63
CA ALA A 570 22.90 10.02 14.05
C ALA A 570 22.15 11.21 13.43
N THR A 571 22.22 11.37 12.11
CA THR A 571 21.60 12.51 11.38
C THR A 571 20.25 12.17 10.75
N GLN A 572 19.86 10.90 10.76
CA GLN A 572 18.66 10.39 10.08
C GLN A 572 17.89 9.43 10.99
N ILE A 573 16.58 9.37 10.79
CA ILE A 573 15.70 8.45 11.50
C ILE A 573 14.78 7.71 10.54
N HIS A 574 14.55 6.43 10.84
CA HIS A 574 13.43 5.66 10.32
C HIS A 574 12.63 5.04 11.47
N SER A 575 11.33 5.34 11.59
CA SER A 575 10.48 4.81 12.67
C SER A 575 9.13 4.35 12.13
N LEU A 576 8.68 3.18 12.58
CA LEU A 576 7.40 2.62 12.15
C LEU A 576 6.24 3.07 13.04
N CYS A 577 5.11 3.36 12.42
CA CYS A 577 3.86 3.72 13.09
C CYS A 577 2.69 2.80 12.72
N ASN A 578 2.97 1.61 12.16
CA ASN A 578 1.96 0.66 11.66
C ASN A 578 0.93 1.30 10.70
N ARG A 579 1.35 2.34 9.99
CA ARG A 579 0.60 2.95 8.90
C ARG A 579 1.54 3.12 7.73
N MET A 580 1.57 2.11 6.86
CA MET A 580 2.33 2.15 5.60
C MET A 580 2.09 3.49 4.89
N LYS A 581 3.15 4.07 4.34
CA LYS A 581 3.24 5.41 3.72
C LYS A 581 3.31 6.60 4.69
N TYR A 582 3.26 6.39 6.02
CA TYR A 582 3.30 7.47 7.03
C TYR A 582 4.38 7.27 8.10
N ASN A 583 5.34 6.37 7.84
CA ASN A 583 6.48 6.14 8.72
C ASN A 583 7.43 7.33 8.64
N ASP A 584 8.11 7.65 9.73
CA ASP A 584 9.20 8.63 9.67
C ASP A 584 10.34 8.06 8.83
N ALA A 585 10.79 8.80 7.83
CA ALA A 585 11.98 8.52 7.02
C ALA A 585 12.53 9.87 6.56
N LYS A 586 13.46 10.45 7.34
CA LYS A 586 13.87 11.86 7.18
C LYS A 586 15.21 12.16 7.85
N PHE A 587 15.77 13.31 7.49
CA PHE A 587 16.82 13.94 8.29
C PHE A 587 16.24 14.40 9.63
N LEU A 588 17.04 14.26 10.67
CA LEU A 588 16.77 14.87 11.95
C LEU A 588 17.03 16.39 11.88
N PRO A 589 16.19 17.21 12.52
CA PRO A 589 16.45 18.65 12.61
C PRO A 589 17.76 18.95 13.32
N GLU A 590 18.44 20.03 12.92
CA GLU A 590 19.55 20.59 13.69
C GLU A 590 19.03 21.27 14.96
N GLY A 591 19.82 21.23 16.05
CA GLY A 591 19.50 21.91 17.30
C GLY A 591 19.97 21.15 18.53
N ASN A 592 19.60 21.67 19.70
CA ASN A 592 19.80 21.05 21.02
C ASN A 592 18.44 20.77 21.66
N GLY A 593 18.38 19.78 22.56
CA GLY A 593 17.14 19.37 23.22
C GLY A 593 16.39 18.29 22.45
N ILE A 594 15.09 18.12 22.69
CA ILE A 594 14.32 17.04 22.07
C ILE A 594 13.96 17.41 20.62
N ILE A 595 14.61 16.74 19.67
CA ILE A 595 14.49 16.98 18.22
C ILE A 595 13.56 15.99 17.49
N TRP A 596 13.18 14.90 18.15
CA TRP A 596 12.16 13.96 17.66
C TRP A 596 11.37 13.36 18.82
N ARG A 597 10.09 13.07 18.58
CA ARG A 597 9.11 12.59 19.56
C ARG A 597 8.16 11.58 18.94
N SER A 598 7.92 10.45 19.60
CA SER A 598 7.01 9.42 19.08
C SER A 598 5.55 9.92 18.98
N SER A 599 5.14 10.89 19.81
CA SER A 599 3.81 11.52 19.76
C SER A 599 3.58 12.40 18.53
N GLN A 600 4.65 12.90 17.90
CA GLN A 600 4.56 13.80 16.73
C GLN A 600 4.41 13.03 15.42
N SER A 601 4.85 11.78 15.36
CA SER A 601 4.67 10.91 14.19
C SER A 601 3.19 10.50 14.05
N ALA A 602 2.81 10.06 12.85
CA ALA A 602 1.46 9.56 12.59
C ALA A 602 1.02 8.50 13.63
N LYS A 603 -0.23 8.57 14.07
CA LYS A 603 -0.76 7.62 15.06
C LYS A 603 -1.26 6.35 14.40
N THR A 604 -1.02 5.21 15.03
CA THR A 604 -1.61 3.93 14.67
C THR A 604 -3.07 3.90 15.16
N PRO A 605 -4.07 3.69 14.29
CA PRO A 605 -5.47 3.65 14.73
C PRO A 605 -5.77 2.56 15.77
N GLN A 606 -5.02 1.46 15.77
CA GLN A 606 -5.25 0.27 16.58
C GLN A 606 -4.49 0.26 17.92
N LEU A 607 -3.53 1.17 18.12
CA LEU A 607 -2.70 1.22 19.33
C LEU A 607 -3.23 2.30 20.29
N HIS A 608 -3.39 1.96 21.56
CA HIS A 608 -3.58 2.96 22.61
C HIS A 608 -2.23 3.53 23.04
N GLY A 609 -1.95 4.80 22.69
CA GLY A 609 -0.70 5.49 23.00
C GLY A 609 0.13 5.85 21.77
N ASN A 610 1.43 6.04 21.96
CA ASN A 610 2.37 6.45 20.91
C ASN A 610 3.66 5.60 20.90
N PHE A 611 3.57 4.36 21.38
CA PHE A 611 4.64 3.38 21.25
C PHE A 611 4.98 3.12 19.77
N ARG A 612 6.26 2.82 19.50
CA ARG A 612 6.79 2.52 18.16
C ARG A 612 7.50 1.18 18.24
N PRO A 613 7.14 0.18 17.41
CA PRO A 613 7.75 -1.15 17.50
C PRO A 613 9.16 -1.22 16.89
N TYR A 614 9.55 -0.21 16.10
CA TYR A 614 10.81 -0.15 15.38
C TYR A 614 11.31 1.28 15.28
N VAL A 615 12.59 1.49 15.60
CA VAL A 615 13.33 2.73 15.32
C VAL A 615 14.73 2.38 14.83
N TRP A 616 15.15 2.99 13.74
CA TRP A 616 16.55 3.07 13.32
C TRP A 616 17.00 4.52 13.42
N LEU A 617 18.16 4.73 14.05
CA LEU A 617 18.83 6.02 14.16
C LEU A 617 20.23 5.89 13.57
N GLY A 618 20.56 6.72 12.59
CA GLY A 618 21.78 6.52 11.81
C GLY A 618 22.14 7.63 10.83
N THR A 619 22.93 7.25 9.84
CA THR A 619 23.32 7.97 8.62
C THR A 619 23.07 7.06 7.41
N LEU A 620 23.48 7.44 6.20
CA LEU A 620 23.32 6.63 4.97
C LEU A 620 23.44 5.10 5.16
N ALA A 621 24.49 4.63 5.83
CA ALA A 621 24.69 3.19 6.08
C ALA A 621 24.83 2.84 7.57
N LYS A 622 25.48 3.70 8.36
CA LYS A 622 25.88 3.41 9.75
C LYS A 622 24.81 3.84 10.72
N GLY A 623 24.47 3.00 11.68
CA GLY A 623 23.43 3.30 12.66
C GLY A 623 23.10 2.11 13.56
N LEU A 624 22.03 2.27 14.33
CA LEU A 624 21.52 1.23 15.23
C LEU A 624 20.00 1.14 15.13
N VAL A 625 19.53 -0.10 14.98
CA VAL A 625 18.11 -0.48 15.07
C VAL A 625 17.80 -0.85 16.51
N TRP A 626 16.62 -0.44 16.99
CA TRP A 626 15.94 -1.00 18.16
C TRP A 626 14.54 -1.50 17.78
N ILE A 627 14.15 -2.66 18.33
CA ILE A 627 12.83 -3.30 18.11
C ILE A 627 12.21 -3.78 19.43
N CYS A 628 10.89 -3.64 19.53
CA CYS A 628 10.06 -4.33 20.52
C CYS A 628 8.66 -4.60 19.92
N GLU A 629 8.11 -5.80 20.10
CA GLU A 629 6.81 -6.15 19.51
C GLU A 629 5.60 -5.62 20.29
N SER A 630 5.77 -5.20 21.56
CA SER A 630 4.66 -4.78 22.41
C SER A 630 5.11 -3.88 23.56
N ASP A 631 4.23 -2.96 23.98
CA ASP A 631 4.37 -2.17 25.20
C ASP A 631 3.81 -2.88 26.45
N ARG A 632 3.55 -4.19 26.38
CA ARG A 632 3.10 -4.98 27.54
C ARG A 632 4.08 -4.84 28.71
N PHE A 633 3.53 -4.57 29.89
CA PHE A 633 4.25 -4.27 31.15
C PHE A 633 4.91 -2.88 31.23
N TRP A 634 4.79 -2.05 30.20
CA TRP A 634 5.23 -0.65 30.28
C TRP A 634 4.18 0.17 31.03
N SER A 635 4.60 1.25 31.68
CA SER A 635 3.69 2.21 32.32
C SER A 635 3.79 3.57 31.63
N LEU A 636 2.87 3.77 30.68
CA LEU A 636 2.89 4.92 29.79
C LEU A 636 1.70 5.87 30.04
N ASP A 637 1.98 7.16 30.11
CA ASP A 637 0.99 8.21 29.91
C ASP A 637 0.88 8.49 28.42
N THR A 638 -0.32 8.34 27.85
CA THR A 638 -0.56 8.54 26.41
C THR A 638 -0.40 9.98 25.96
N LYS A 639 -0.25 10.93 26.89
CA LYS A 639 0.08 12.34 26.63
C LYS A 639 1.58 12.61 26.54
N LEU A 640 2.42 11.69 27.02
CA LEU A 640 3.87 11.80 26.99
C LEU A 640 4.47 10.88 25.93
N ASP A 641 5.72 11.10 25.57
CA ASP A 641 6.42 10.30 24.56
C ASP A 641 6.88 8.95 25.12
N ALA A 642 6.53 7.86 24.43
CA ALA A 642 7.12 6.55 24.70
C ALA A 642 8.57 6.47 24.21
N LEU A 643 8.91 7.21 23.14
CA LEU A 643 10.27 7.34 22.63
C LEU A 643 10.57 8.77 22.20
N ASP A 644 11.80 9.22 22.42
CA ASP A 644 12.27 10.52 21.95
C ASP A 644 13.77 10.51 21.62
N ILE A 645 14.23 11.54 20.91
CA ILE A 645 15.66 11.78 20.65
C ILE A 645 16.08 13.11 21.26
N LEU A 646 17.01 13.04 22.21
CA LEU A 646 17.66 14.20 22.82
C LEU A 646 18.96 14.51 22.07
N ALA A 647 19.04 15.70 21.49
CA ALA A 647 20.26 16.23 20.88
C ALA A 647 21.10 17.00 21.89
N GLU A 648 22.38 16.62 21.96
CA GLU A 648 23.44 17.28 22.71
C GLU A 648 24.57 17.67 21.75
N ASN A 649 25.61 18.34 22.27
CA ASN A 649 26.67 18.91 21.44
C ASN A 649 27.42 17.85 20.60
N ASP A 650 27.75 16.69 21.21
CA ASP A 650 28.57 15.63 20.61
C ASP A 650 27.78 14.34 20.26
N ARG A 651 26.52 14.24 20.70
CA ARG A 651 25.72 13.01 20.61
C ARG A 651 24.24 13.27 20.42
N HIS A 652 23.55 12.30 19.84
CA HIS A 652 22.10 12.18 19.90
C HIS A 652 21.73 10.93 20.69
N ILE A 653 20.80 11.06 21.63
CA ILE A 653 20.42 10.00 22.56
C ILE A 653 18.99 9.58 22.25
N LEU A 654 18.81 8.37 21.71
CA LEU A 654 17.48 7.75 21.64
C LEU A 654 17.12 7.25 23.04
N ARG A 655 16.00 7.74 23.58
CA ARG A 655 15.45 7.33 24.88
C ARG A 655 14.20 6.49 24.67
N ILE A 656 14.17 5.31 25.28
CA ILE A 656 13.06 4.36 25.24
C ILE A 656 12.46 4.29 26.65
N HIS A 657 11.30 4.91 26.86
CA HIS A 657 10.68 5.02 28.17
C HIS A 657 9.84 3.79 28.49
N LEU A 658 10.28 2.97 29.44
CA LEU A 658 9.50 1.85 29.97
C LEU A 658 8.47 2.32 31.01
N VAL A 659 8.82 3.38 31.75
CA VAL A 659 7.96 4.06 32.73
C VAL A 659 8.12 5.56 32.55
N ASN A 660 7.08 6.21 32.01
CA ASN A 660 6.91 7.67 32.03
C ASN A 660 5.64 8.08 32.80
N LYS A 661 4.86 7.11 33.27
CA LYS A 661 3.78 7.25 34.24
C LYS A 661 4.17 6.49 35.51
N PRO A 662 4.32 7.15 36.67
CA PRO A 662 4.74 6.49 37.90
C PRO A 662 3.88 5.26 38.25
N THR A 663 4.54 4.20 38.70
CA THR A 663 3.93 2.90 38.99
C THR A 663 4.63 2.18 40.15
N SER A 664 4.18 0.98 40.49
CA SER A 664 4.88 0.07 41.39
C SER A 664 5.17 -1.27 40.72
N TRP A 665 6.38 -1.78 40.91
CA TRP A 665 6.74 -3.14 40.53
C TRP A 665 6.80 -4.02 41.77
N GLU A 666 6.19 -5.20 41.71
CA GLU A 666 6.10 -6.13 42.85
C GLU A 666 6.32 -7.57 42.37
N ASN A 667 5.68 -7.94 41.25
CA ASN A 667 5.86 -9.25 40.63
C ASN A 667 6.96 -9.22 39.56
N SER A 668 7.59 -10.36 39.33
CA SER A 668 8.51 -10.51 38.20
C SER A 668 7.77 -10.46 36.87
N PHE A 669 8.35 -9.78 35.88
CA PHE A 669 7.83 -9.70 34.52
C PHE A 669 8.98 -9.66 33.52
N THR A 670 8.67 -9.95 32.26
CA THR A 670 9.64 -9.99 31.16
C THR A 670 9.29 -8.99 30.08
N ILE A 671 10.32 -8.35 29.53
CA ILE A 671 10.24 -7.51 28.33
C ILE A 671 11.24 -8.08 27.32
N GLU A 672 10.82 -8.24 26.07
CA GLU A 672 11.66 -8.74 25.00
C GLU A 672 11.92 -7.66 23.95
N GLN A 673 13.18 -7.51 23.57
CA GLN A 673 13.66 -6.45 22.69
C GLN A 673 14.77 -6.96 21.78
N ALA A 674 15.15 -6.17 20.77
CA ALA A 674 16.31 -6.48 19.95
C ALA A 674 17.08 -5.23 19.48
N PHE A 675 18.35 -5.44 19.18
CA PHE A 675 19.24 -4.48 18.53
C PHE A 675 19.86 -5.06 17.26
N GLN A 676 20.17 -4.21 16.28
CA GLN A 676 21.04 -4.56 15.15
C GLN A 676 21.77 -3.33 14.62
N ALA A 677 23.10 -3.37 14.59
CA ALA A 677 23.88 -2.29 14.01
C ALA A 677 23.94 -2.41 12.48
N THR A 678 24.07 -1.27 11.80
CA THR A 678 24.15 -1.19 10.33
C THR A 678 25.49 -0.57 9.90
N PRO A 679 26.01 -0.90 8.71
CA PRO A 679 25.46 -1.82 7.71
C PRO A 679 25.60 -3.30 8.11
N VAL A 680 24.66 -4.15 7.69
CA VAL A 680 24.67 -5.58 8.07
C VAL A 680 25.55 -6.44 7.15
N ARG A 681 25.65 -6.09 5.87
CA ARG A 681 26.44 -6.78 4.83
C ARG A 681 26.69 -5.85 3.63
N PRO A 682 27.66 -6.15 2.74
CA PRO A 682 28.02 -5.24 1.65
C PRO A 682 26.99 -5.24 0.49
N MET A 683 26.86 -4.07 -0.14
CA MET A 683 26.14 -3.89 -1.40
C MET A 683 26.89 -4.61 -2.55
N PRO A 684 26.22 -5.39 -3.42
CA PRO A 684 26.92 -6.15 -4.44
C PRO A 684 27.22 -5.30 -5.68
N GLU A 685 28.43 -5.40 -6.23
CA GLU A 685 28.83 -4.67 -7.45
C GLU A 685 27.95 -5.02 -8.68
N TYR A 686 27.52 -6.28 -8.80
CA TYR A 686 26.66 -6.72 -9.90
C TYR A 686 25.25 -6.12 -9.85
N ARG A 687 24.87 -5.35 -8.81
CA ARG A 687 23.55 -4.69 -8.74
C ARG A 687 23.25 -3.86 -9.99
N ARG A 688 24.29 -3.26 -10.58
CA ARG A 688 24.21 -2.45 -11.81
C ARG A 688 23.86 -3.29 -13.04
N LYS A 689 24.02 -4.61 -12.98
CA LYS A 689 23.57 -5.53 -14.04
C LYS A 689 22.07 -5.76 -13.95
N LEU A 690 21.42 -5.68 -12.79
CA LEU A 690 20.00 -6.01 -12.65
C LEU A 690 19.09 -4.93 -13.26
N THR A 691 18.12 -5.37 -14.07
CA THR A 691 17.06 -4.52 -14.61
C THR A 691 15.71 -5.20 -14.44
N CYS A 692 14.65 -4.45 -14.15
CA CYS A 692 13.29 -5.00 -14.05
C CYS A 692 12.49 -4.67 -15.31
N ARG A 693 11.84 -5.69 -15.90
CA ARG A 693 10.95 -5.62 -17.09
C ARG A 693 11.54 -5.03 -18.39
N THR A 694 12.68 -4.35 -18.34
CA THR A 694 13.44 -3.79 -19.47
C THR A 694 14.75 -4.55 -19.67
N HIS A 695 15.25 -4.59 -20.90
CA HIS A 695 16.52 -5.22 -21.27
C HIS A 695 17.46 -4.18 -21.87
N PHE A 696 18.68 -4.10 -21.33
CA PHE A 696 19.77 -3.25 -21.83
C PHE A 696 21.01 -4.12 -22.13
N PRO A 697 21.97 -3.64 -22.94
CA PRO A 697 23.24 -4.33 -23.16
C PRO A 697 23.94 -4.65 -21.84
N ASN A 698 24.48 -5.87 -21.70
CA ASN A 698 25.17 -6.33 -20.50
C ASN A 698 24.32 -6.29 -19.20
N SER A 699 22.99 -6.25 -19.32
CA SER A 699 22.06 -6.32 -18.20
C SER A 699 21.49 -7.72 -17.99
N TRP A 700 21.07 -8.00 -16.77
CA TRP A 700 20.41 -9.19 -16.30
C TRP A 700 18.96 -8.84 -16.03
N LYS A 701 18.08 -9.23 -16.95
CA LYS A 701 16.65 -9.01 -16.78
C LYS A 701 16.12 -9.88 -15.63
N TYR A 702 15.79 -9.20 -14.54
CA TYR A 702 15.07 -9.72 -13.40
C TYR A 702 13.57 -9.58 -13.68
N SER A 703 12.91 -10.68 -14.02
CA SER A 703 11.49 -10.64 -14.35
C SER A 703 10.68 -11.01 -13.11
N THR A 704 10.16 -9.99 -12.43
CA THR A 704 9.02 -10.18 -11.53
C THR A 704 7.84 -10.65 -12.37
N TYR A 705 7.60 -11.94 -12.22
CA TYR A 705 6.62 -12.69 -12.95
C TYR A 705 5.22 -12.37 -12.41
N MET A 706 4.26 -12.27 -13.34
CA MET A 706 2.94 -12.87 -13.13
C MET A 706 2.17 -12.37 -11.90
N GLY A 707 1.37 -11.31 -12.08
CA GLY A 707 0.39 -10.88 -11.08
C GLY A 707 -0.45 -12.06 -10.61
N ALA A 708 -0.90 -12.02 -9.36
CA ALA A 708 -1.36 -13.20 -8.63
C ALA A 708 -2.48 -14.01 -9.32
N TYR A 709 -3.19 -13.43 -10.30
CA TYR A 709 -4.16 -14.12 -11.16
C TYR A 709 -3.71 -15.46 -11.73
N CYS A 710 -2.47 -15.59 -12.14
CA CYS A 710 -1.99 -16.84 -12.71
C CYS A 710 -1.77 -17.98 -11.71
N TRP A 711 -1.87 -17.69 -10.41
CA TRP A 711 -1.83 -18.66 -9.33
C TRP A 711 -3.24 -19.04 -8.86
N SER A 712 -4.27 -18.99 -9.71
CA SER A 712 -5.69 -19.14 -9.33
C SER A 712 -6.39 -17.87 -8.79
N GLY A 713 -5.73 -16.70 -8.82
CA GLY A 713 -6.33 -15.43 -8.41
C GLY A 713 -5.42 -14.62 -7.49
N PHE A 714 -5.82 -13.37 -7.21
CA PHE A 714 -5.06 -12.51 -6.30
C PHE A 714 -4.86 -13.19 -4.94
N GLY A 715 -3.60 -13.34 -4.50
CA GLY A 715 -3.24 -13.91 -3.20
C GLY A 715 -2.86 -15.38 -3.16
N ALA A 716 -3.02 -16.14 -4.24
CA ALA A 716 -2.77 -17.58 -4.21
C ALA A 716 -1.29 -17.97 -4.47
N PHE A 717 -0.89 -19.14 -3.97
CA PHE A 717 0.51 -19.57 -3.86
C PHE A 717 0.85 -20.84 -4.67
N TYR A 718 -0.11 -21.35 -5.44
CA TYR A 718 0.03 -22.51 -6.31
C TYR A 718 -0.83 -22.31 -7.56
N PRO A 719 -0.46 -22.87 -8.72
CA PRO A 719 -1.27 -22.75 -9.94
C PRO A 719 -2.66 -23.41 -9.80
N PRO A 720 -3.66 -23.05 -10.63
CA PRO A 720 -4.95 -23.74 -10.70
C PRO A 720 -4.78 -25.27 -10.73
N ASP A 721 -5.59 -25.97 -9.93
CA ASP A 721 -5.54 -27.43 -9.73
C ASP A 721 -4.16 -28.00 -9.39
N LYS A 722 -3.23 -27.13 -8.92
CA LYS A 722 -1.83 -27.45 -8.67
C LYS A 722 -1.13 -28.01 -9.93
N ASP A 723 -1.55 -27.61 -11.15
CA ASP A 723 -0.91 -27.95 -12.42
C ASP A 723 0.33 -27.07 -12.67
N TYR A 724 1.52 -27.62 -12.42
CA TYR A 724 2.81 -26.94 -12.59
C TYR A 724 3.34 -26.96 -14.03
N SER A 725 2.61 -27.55 -14.98
CA SER A 725 3.06 -27.65 -16.38
C SER A 725 3.39 -26.29 -17.02
N PHE A 726 2.71 -25.21 -16.60
CA PHE A 726 3.05 -23.88 -17.10
C PHE A 726 4.40 -23.39 -16.58
N VAL A 727 4.74 -23.69 -15.32
CA VAL A 727 6.06 -23.40 -14.75
C VAL A 727 7.14 -24.15 -15.52
N ASN A 728 6.91 -25.43 -15.82
CA ASN A 728 7.84 -26.23 -16.62
C ASN A 728 7.99 -25.68 -18.04
N TYR A 729 6.87 -25.31 -18.68
CA TYR A 729 6.86 -24.73 -20.02
C TYR A 729 7.74 -23.47 -20.11
N LEU A 730 7.68 -22.61 -19.09
CA LEU A 730 8.49 -21.38 -19.03
C LEU A 730 9.97 -21.67 -18.80
N ARG A 731 10.27 -22.63 -17.91
CA ARG A 731 11.63 -23.08 -17.59
C ARG A 731 12.32 -23.63 -18.83
N ASP A 732 11.61 -24.41 -19.64
CA ASP A 732 12.18 -25.10 -20.81
C ASP A 732 12.50 -24.13 -21.96
N LYS A 733 11.92 -22.92 -21.95
CA LYS A 733 12.19 -21.81 -22.90
C LYS A 733 12.01 -22.14 -24.39
N ASN A 734 11.30 -23.23 -24.72
CA ASN A 734 11.02 -23.67 -26.09
C ASN A 734 9.78 -22.97 -26.67
N PHE A 735 9.86 -21.65 -26.82
CA PHE A 735 8.72 -20.81 -27.20
C PHE A 735 8.56 -20.68 -28.72
N SER A 736 7.31 -20.77 -29.19
CA SER A 736 6.94 -20.40 -30.57
C SER A 736 5.47 -19.95 -30.59
N PRO A 737 5.07 -19.00 -31.46
CA PRO A 737 3.69 -18.50 -31.45
C PRO A 737 2.61 -19.60 -31.50
N ALA A 738 2.83 -20.66 -32.28
CA ALA A 738 1.89 -21.79 -32.40
C ALA A 738 1.87 -22.68 -31.15
N ALA A 739 3.04 -23.05 -30.61
CA ALA A 739 3.12 -23.86 -29.40
C ALA A 739 2.64 -23.10 -28.16
N ASP A 740 3.00 -21.81 -28.05
CA ASP A 740 2.61 -20.91 -26.96
C ASP A 740 1.07 -20.85 -26.88
N ARG A 741 0.39 -20.60 -28.00
CA ARG A 741 -1.09 -20.52 -28.07
C ARG A 741 -1.74 -21.85 -27.71
N LYS A 742 -1.29 -22.95 -28.35
CA LYS A 742 -1.82 -24.29 -28.07
C LYS A 742 -1.70 -24.66 -26.59
N PHE A 743 -0.54 -24.41 -25.99
CA PHE A 743 -0.33 -24.70 -24.57
C PHE A 743 -1.31 -23.93 -23.69
N ILE A 744 -1.52 -22.64 -23.96
CA ILE A 744 -2.44 -21.80 -23.18
C ILE A 744 -3.87 -22.29 -23.30
N ASP A 745 -4.35 -22.58 -24.52
CA ASP A 745 -5.69 -23.13 -24.75
C ASP A 745 -5.88 -24.44 -23.98
N ASP A 746 -4.96 -25.40 -24.16
CA ASP A 746 -5.02 -26.69 -23.48
C ASP A 746 -4.96 -26.53 -21.94
N PHE A 747 -4.24 -25.52 -21.42
CA PHE A 747 -4.13 -25.25 -19.98
C PHE A 747 -5.42 -24.67 -19.41
N ILE A 748 -6.03 -23.72 -20.12
CA ILE A 748 -7.29 -23.09 -19.73
C ILE A 748 -8.42 -24.13 -19.78
N ASP A 749 -8.47 -24.96 -20.81
CA ASP A 749 -9.53 -25.95 -20.97
C ASP A 749 -9.51 -26.99 -19.85
N ARG A 750 -8.33 -27.48 -19.47
CA ARG A 750 -8.23 -28.53 -18.43
C ARG A 750 -8.35 -28.01 -16.99
N ASN A 751 -7.84 -26.80 -16.69
CA ASN A 751 -7.78 -26.29 -15.31
C ASN A 751 -8.84 -25.23 -14.98
N LEU A 752 -9.51 -24.65 -15.99
CA LEU A 752 -10.44 -23.53 -15.81
C LEU A 752 -11.79 -23.78 -16.51
N ALA A 753 -12.14 -25.05 -16.79
CA ALA A 753 -13.39 -25.42 -17.48
C ALA A 753 -14.63 -24.75 -16.85
N ASN A 754 -14.74 -24.77 -15.52
CA ASN A 754 -15.88 -24.30 -14.74
C ASN A 754 -15.78 -22.83 -14.28
N ILE A 755 -14.79 -22.09 -14.77
CA ILE A 755 -14.53 -20.70 -14.39
C ILE A 755 -15.25 -19.73 -15.36
N PRO A 756 -15.80 -18.58 -14.91
CA PRO A 756 -16.45 -17.62 -15.82
C PRO A 756 -15.53 -17.09 -16.92
N THR A 757 -16.06 -16.86 -18.13
CA THR A 757 -15.30 -16.39 -19.31
C THR A 757 -14.42 -15.17 -19.07
N PRO A 758 -14.85 -14.10 -18.37
CA PRO A 758 -13.99 -12.94 -18.10
C PRO A 758 -12.74 -13.30 -17.28
N GLN A 759 -12.87 -14.26 -16.36
CA GLN A 759 -11.73 -14.75 -15.58
C GLN A 759 -10.79 -15.56 -16.47
N LYS A 760 -11.31 -16.47 -17.32
CA LYS A 760 -10.48 -17.21 -18.30
C LYS A 760 -9.67 -16.26 -19.20
N GLN A 761 -10.30 -15.20 -19.72
CA GLN A 761 -9.62 -14.17 -20.50
C GLN A 761 -8.53 -13.43 -19.70
N SER A 762 -8.71 -13.28 -18.39
CA SER A 762 -7.67 -12.73 -17.51
C SER A 762 -6.47 -13.67 -17.42
N PHE A 763 -6.71 -14.96 -17.16
CA PHE A 763 -5.65 -15.98 -17.15
C PHE A 763 -4.89 -16.01 -18.47
N ASP A 764 -5.60 -16.03 -19.60
CA ASP A 764 -5.02 -15.99 -20.94
C ASP A 764 -4.01 -14.84 -21.10
N ARG A 765 -4.44 -13.61 -20.82
CA ARG A 765 -3.57 -12.42 -20.90
C ARG A 765 -2.34 -12.53 -20.00
N HIS A 766 -2.51 -13.05 -18.78
CA HIS A 766 -1.43 -13.19 -17.84
C HIS A 766 -0.45 -14.31 -18.23
N MET A 767 -0.91 -15.41 -18.83
CA MET A 767 -0.05 -16.46 -19.38
C MET A 767 0.75 -15.99 -20.59
N VAL A 768 0.11 -15.27 -21.54
CA VAL A 768 0.80 -14.64 -22.69
C VAL A 768 1.90 -13.69 -22.21
N ARG A 769 1.58 -12.82 -21.24
CA ARG A 769 2.55 -11.90 -20.63
C ARG A 769 3.68 -12.67 -19.93
N GLY A 770 3.35 -13.79 -19.29
CA GLY A 770 4.30 -14.66 -18.64
C GLY A 770 5.36 -15.21 -19.60
N ILE A 771 4.92 -15.79 -20.73
CA ILE A 771 5.81 -16.28 -21.79
C ILE A 771 6.70 -15.15 -22.33
N ALA A 772 6.13 -13.97 -22.59
CA ALA A 772 6.89 -12.82 -23.07
C ALA A 772 8.01 -12.39 -22.11
N TYR A 773 7.79 -12.52 -20.80
CA TYR A 773 8.81 -12.21 -19.79
C TYR A 773 9.87 -13.31 -19.67
N ALA A 774 9.47 -14.58 -19.79
CA ALA A 774 10.38 -15.72 -19.71
C ALA A 774 11.38 -15.78 -20.88
N LYS A 775 10.99 -15.36 -22.08
CA LYS A 775 11.83 -15.35 -23.30
C LYS A 775 13.21 -14.75 -23.10
N ASN A 776 13.31 -13.66 -22.33
CA ASN A 776 14.55 -12.88 -22.18
C ASN A 776 14.96 -12.66 -20.71
N CYS A 777 14.39 -13.41 -19.75
CA CYS A 777 14.76 -13.26 -18.34
C CYS A 777 16.01 -14.08 -17.98
N LYS A 778 16.84 -13.52 -17.10
CA LYS A 778 17.89 -14.26 -16.40
C LYS A 778 17.34 -14.93 -15.14
N TYR A 779 16.45 -14.23 -14.41
CA TYR A 779 15.80 -14.73 -13.20
C TYR A 779 14.28 -14.63 -13.37
N MET A 780 13.60 -15.76 -13.20
CA MET A 780 12.14 -15.88 -13.21
C MET A 780 11.61 -15.95 -11.77
N VAL A 781 10.92 -14.90 -11.33
CA VAL A 781 10.56 -14.72 -9.92
C VAL A 781 9.05 -14.54 -9.74
N PRO A 782 8.33 -15.49 -9.11
CA PRO A 782 6.88 -15.41 -8.90
C PRO A 782 6.51 -14.31 -7.91
N TYR A 783 5.43 -13.55 -8.21
CA TYR A 783 4.82 -12.62 -7.26
C TYR A 783 3.90 -13.34 -6.28
N PHE A 784 4.17 -13.17 -5.00
CA PHE A 784 3.33 -13.56 -3.87
C PHE A 784 3.07 -12.37 -2.97
N ASN A 785 1.89 -12.29 -2.38
CA ASN A 785 1.65 -11.40 -1.27
C ASN A 785 1.83 -12.20 0.02
N ALA A 786 2.83 -11.83 0.83
CA ALA A 786 3.20 -12.60 2.02
C ALA A 786 2.10 -12.64 3.09
N ARG A 787 1.08 -11.77 3.01
CA ARG A 787 0.00 -11.69 4.01
C ARG A 787 -1.37 -12.03 3.46
N SER A 788 -1.44 -12.59 2.25
CA SER A 788 -2.74 -12.89 1.65
C SER A 788 -3.39 -14.12 2.28
N THR A 789 -4.70 -14.05 2.42
CA THR A 789 -5.56 -15.16 2.84
C THR A 789 -6.78 -15.24 1.95
N SER A 790 -7.43 -16.40 1.92
CA SER A 790 -8.67 -16.59 1.17
C SER A 790 -9.59 -17.56 1.88
N LEU A 791 -10.87 -17.19 1.99
CA LEU A 791 -11.93 -18.08 2.47
C LEU A 791 -12.10 -19.35 1.61
N LYS A 792 -11.55 -19.36 0.39
CA LYS A 792 -11.62 -20.49 -0.53
C LYS A 792 -10.51 -21.53 -0.33
N TRP A 793 -9.49 -21.23 0.48
CA TRP A 793 -8.39 -22.18 0.70
C TRP A 793 -8.82 -23.29 1.67
N PRO A 794 -8.58 -24.57 1.33
CA PRO A 794 -8.83 -25.68 2.23
C PRO A 794 -8.18 -25.50 3.60
N GLU A 795 -6.97 -24.94 3.65
CA GLU A 795 -6.20 -24.70 4.86
C GLU A 795 -6.81 -23.61 5.75
N TYR A 796 -7.41 -22.59 5.15
CA TYR A 796 -7.86 -21.40 5.87
C TYR A 796 -8.94 -21.73 6.91
N SER A 797 -9.84 -22.66 6.62
CA SER A 797 -10.91 -23.04 7.56
C SER A 797 -10.39 -23.57 8.90
N THR A 798 -9.23 -24.22 8.87
CA THR A 798 -8.58 -24.82 10.05
C THR A 798 -7.72 -23.80 10.79
N TYR A 799 -6.99 -22.96 10.05
CA TYR A 799 -5.93 -22.11 10.62
C TYR A 799 -6.25 -20.62 10.69
N MET A 800 -7.43 -20.17 10.25
CA MET A 800 -7.78 -18.74 10.24
C MET A 800 -7.58 -18.04 11.58
N ASP A 801 -7.73 -18.74 12.71
CA ASP A 801 -7.59 -18.14 14.04
C ASP A 801 -6.12 -17.93 14.45
N GLU A 802 -5.18 -18.66 13.83
CA GLU A 802 -3.74 -18.42 13.95
C GLU A 802 -3.24 -17.36 12.97
N TRP A 803 -3.91 -17.21 11.82
CA TRP A 803 -3.41 -16.39 10.71
C TRP A 803 -4.03 -15.01 10.68
N TRP A 804 -5.35 -14.92 10.82
CA TRP A 804 -6.09 -13.67 10.71
C TRP A 804 -5.87 -12.80 11.96
N CYS A 805 -5.64 -11.50 11.75
CA CYS A 805 -5.37 -10.55 12.83
C CYS A 805 -6.66 -10.16 13.56
N ALA A 806 -7.23 -11.08 14.33
CA ALA A 806 -8.39 -10.87 15.21
C ALA A 806 -8.22 -11.63 16.53
N ASP A 807 -8.94 -11.20 17.58
CA ASP A 807 -8.94 -11.88 18.88
C ASP A 807 -9.62 -13.26 18.82
N TYR A 808 -10.73 -13.36 18.06
CA TYR A 808 -11.50 -14.59 17.81
C TYR A 808 -11.90 -14.70 16.32
N ARG A 809 -12.43 -15.87 15.95
CA ARG A 809 -12.83 -16.22 14.58
C ARG A 809 -13.71 -15.16 13.92
N ALA A 810 -13.18 -14.51 12.89
CA ALA A 810 -13.87 -13.43 12.16
C ALA A 810 -14.57 -13.88 10.86
N ALA A 811 -14.33 -15.12 10.39
CA ALA A 811 -14.83 -15.64 9.10
C ALA A 811 -14.60 -14.67 7.91
N ASN A 812 -13.47 -13.98 7.93
CA ASN A 812 -13.07 -12.99 6.93
C ASN A 812 -11.68 -13.35 6.39
N ALA A 813 -11.30 -12.83 5.22
CA ALA A 813 -9.98 -12.99 4.62
C ALA A 813 -9.70 -11.81 3.68
N ASP A 814 -8.44 -11.43 3.52
CA ASP A 814 -8.02 -10.37 2.61
C ASP A 814 -6.53 -10.48 2.24
N GLN A 815 -5.95 -9.40 1.72
CA GLN A 815 -4.58 -9.35 1.22
C GLN A 815 -3.56 -8.76 2.22
N TYR A 816 -3.95 -8.37 3.43
CA TYR A 816 -3.12 -7.56 4.32
C TYR A 816 -3.18 -7.99 5.79
N ASN A 817 -4.35 -8.41 6.27
CA ASN A 817 -4.67 -8.63 7.68
C ASN A 817 -4.31 -10.04 8.16
N SER A 818 -3.08 -10.48 7.93
CA SER A 818 -2.63 -11.80 8.40
C SER A 818 -1.22 -11.76 8.97
N THR A 819 -1.00 -12.50 10.05
CA THR A 819 0.28 -12.65 10.74
C THR A 819 1.03 -13.86 10.22
N LEU A 820 2.35 -13.74 10.05
CA LEU A 820 3.24 -14.80 9.59
C LEU A 820 3.58 -15.79 10.71
N THR A 821 2.56 -16.38 11.35
CA THR A 821 2.75 -17.40 12.40
C THR A 821 3.44 -18.65 11.85
N ARG A 822 3.96 -19.49 12.75
CA ARG A 822 4.73 -20.69 12.35
C ARG A 822 3.97 -21.59 11.36
N SER A 823 2.67 -21.82 11.56
CA SER A 823 1.84 -22.60 10.65
C SER A 823 1.71 -21.96 9.27
N TYR A 824 1.53 -20.64 9.21
CA TYR A 824 1.46 -19.91 7.95
C TYR A 824 2.80 -19.97 7.19
N GLN A 825 3.92 -19.81 7.90
CA GLN A 825 5.26 -19.96 7.33
C GLN A 825 5.47 -21.37 6.75
N ASP A 826 5.08 -22.41 7.50
CA ASP A 826 5.23 -23.80 7.09
C ASP A 826 4.45 -24.08 5.80
N MET A 827 3.21 -23.57 5.69
CA MET A 827 2.40 -23.65 4.46
C MET A 827 3.06 -22.92 3.28
N LEU A 828 3.44 -21.66 3.46
CA LEU A 828 4.00 -20.86 2.36
C LEU A 828 5.31 -21.43 1.84
N LEU A 829 6.22 -21.84 2.73
CA LEU A 829 7.52 -22.36 2.34
C LEU A 829 7.41 -23.74 1.67
N TYR A 830 6.43 -24.55 2.06
CA TYR A 830 6.12 -25.80 1.38
C TYR A 830 5.72 -25.58 -0.08
N TYR A 831 4.77 -24.67 -0.33
CA TYR A 831 4.32 -24.36 -1.69
C TYR A 831 5.41 -23.65 -2.51
N LEU A 832 6.19 -22.76 -1.88
CA LEU A 832 7.33 -22.12 -2.53
C LEU A 832 8.39 -23.15 -2.94
N GLN A 833 8.80 -24.06 -2.04
CA GLN A 833 9.79 -25.09 -2.36
C GLN A 833 9.39 -25.90 -3.58
N ARG A 834 8.09 -26.24 -3.70
CA ARG A 834 7.57 -26.93 -4.89
C ARG A 834 7.80 -26.11 -6.15
N LEU A 835 7.44 -24.83 -6.17
CA LEU A 835 7.65 -23.96 -7.34
C LEU A 835 9.12 -23.79 -7.73
N LEU A 836 10.02 -23.67 -6.74
CA LEU A 836 11.46 -23.55 -6.99
C LEU A 836 12.01 -24.79 -7.71
N ARG A 837 11.56 -25.98 -7.29
CA ARG A 837 11.93 -27.26 -7.91
C ARG A 837 11.33 -27.45 -9.30
N GLU A 838 10.15 -26.88 -9.55
CA GLU A 838 9.50 -26.96 -10.86
C GLU A 838 10.13 -26.02 -11.91
N GLY A 839 10.74 -24.91 -11.50
CA GLY A 839 11.50 -24.07 -12.42
C GLY A 839 11.67 -22.60 -12.05
N MET A 840 11.12 -22.14 -10.92
CA MET A 840 11.28 -20.75 -10.49
C MET A 840 12.68 -20.48 -9.92
N ASP A 841 13.17 -19.25 -10.08
CA ASP A 841 14.52 -18.84 -9.67
C ASP A 841 14.57 -18.11 -8.33
N GLY A 842 13.41 -17.84 -7.71
CA GLY A 842 13.31 -17.00 -6.52
C GLY A 842 11.87 -16.79 -6.04
N VAL A 843 11.63 -15.73 -5.28
CA VAL A 843 10.29 -15.24 -4.91
C VAL A 843 10.24 -13.72 -4.75
N TYR A 844 9.11 -13.11 -5.09
CA TYR A 844 8.78 -11.74 -4.74
C TYR A 844 7.70 -11.78 -3.67
N TYR A 845 7.94 -11.13 -2.53
CA TYR A 845 6.94 -10.94 -1.50
C TYR A 845 6.47 -9.49 -1.45
N ASP A 846 5.16 -9.34 -1.65
CA ASP A 846 4.43 -8.12 -1.36
C ASP A 846 4.08 -7.99 0.11
N ASN A 847 3.88 -6.75 0.58
CA ASN A 847 3.50 -6.39 1.94
C ASN A 847 4.47 -6.86 3.03
N ILE A 848 5.78 -6.73 2.78
CA ILE A 848 6.81 -6.90 3.81
C ILE A 848 6.83 -5.66 4.71
N ARG A 849 5.96 -5.66 5.72
CA ARG A 849 5.80 -4.60 6.72
C ARG A 849 5.36 -5.14 8.08
N ASP A 850 5.42 -4.33 9.13
CA ASP A 850 4.80 -4.62 10.42
C ASP A 850 3.27 -4.68 10.33
N TRP A 851 2.64 -5.54 11.13
CA TRP A 851 1.20 -5.55 11.30
C TRP A 851 0.80 -5.72 12.76
N SER A 852 -0.22 -4.96 13.19
CA SER A 852 -0.78 -5.10 14.54
C SER A 852 -1.70 -6.32 14.63
N ASN A 853 -1.48 -7.18 15.60
CA ASN A 853 -2.32 -8.34 15.88
C ASN A 853 -2.88 -8.29 17.32
N PRO A 854 -4.22 -8.27 17.50
CA PRO A 854 -4.85 -8.26 18.82
C PRO A 854 -4.94 -9.65 19.47
N ASN A 855 -4.46 -10.71 18.81
CA ASN A 855 -4.58 -12.08 19.29
C ASN A 855 -3.55 -12.40 20.39
N PRO A 856 -3.98 -12.71 21.63
CA PRO A 856 -3.07 -12.98 22.75
C PRO A 856 -2.46 -14.38 22.73
N VAL A 857 -2.86 -15.26 21.80
CA VAL A 857 -2.27 -16.61 21.65
C VAL A 857 -1.04 -16.58 20.75
N THR A 858 -1.11 -15.83 19.66
CA THR A 858 -0.04 -15.81 18.65
C THR A 858 1.11 -14.87 19.01
N GLY A 859 0.90 -13.94 19.96
CA GLY A 859 1.94 -13.05 20.47
C GLY A 859 1.49 -12.23 21.68
N PRO A 860 2.29 -11.24 22.13
CA PRO A 860 2.14 -10.58 23.42
C PRO A 860 1.03 -9.52 23.51
N ALA A 861 -0.06 -9.63 22.74
CA ALA A 861 -1.24 -8.77 22.93
C ALA A 861 -1.79 -8.90 24.36
N TYR A 862 -2.40 -7.83 24.88
CA TYR A 862 -2.97 -7.83 26.22
C TYR A 862 -4.21 -6.95 26.30
N GLN A 863 -5.05 -7.23 27.30
CA GLN A 863 -6.26 -6.48 27.54
C GLN A 863 -5.97 -5.21 28.36
N LEU A 864 -6.48 -4.08 27.89
CA LEU A 864 -6.44 -2.81 28.60
C LEU A 864 -7.50 -2.78 29.72
N PRO A 865 -7.38 -1.89 30.73
CA PRO A 865 -8.39 -1.77 31.80
C PRO A 865 -9.81 -1.46 31.32
N ASN A 866 -9.98 -0.90 30.13
CA ASN A 866 -11.28 -0.62 29.52
C ASN A 866 -11.89 -1.84 28.77
N GLY A 867 -11.20 -2.97 28.75
CA GLY A 867 -11.61 -4.21 28.10
C GLY A 867 -11.12 -4.37 26.65
N ASN A 868 -10.67 -3.31 25.98
CA ASN A 868 -10.15 -3.39 24.61
C ASN A 868 -8.80 -4.12 24.57
N MET A 869 -8.48 -4.76 23.44
CA MET A 869 -7.17 -5.37 23.23
C MET A 869 -6.14 -4.34 22.76
N GLN A 870 -5.01 -4.25 23.45
CA GLN A 870 -3.78 -3.65 22.95
C GLN A 870 -3.05 -4.70 22.09
N PRO A 871 -2.85 -4.43 20.79
CA PRO A 871 -2.19 -5.39 19.90
C PRO A 871 -0.67 -5.43 20.10
N TYR A 872 -0.04 -6.49 19.59
CA TYR A 872 1.41 -6.55 19.36
C TYR A 872 1.72 -6.41 17.86
N PHE A 873 2.99 -6.26 17.50
CA PHE A 873 3.48 -6.20 16.12
C PHE A 873 4.33 -7.43 15.79
N ASP A 874 4.10 -8.08 14.65
CA ASP A 874 4.68 -9.39 14.33
C ASP A 874 6.10 -9.38 13.72
N LEU A 875 6.94 -8.43 14.13
CA LEU A 875 8.27 -8.19 13.55
C LEU A 875 9.22 -9.39 13.63
N PHE A 876 9.23 -10.12 14.75
CA PHE A 876 10.08 -11.30 14.93
C PHE A 876 9.59 -12.47 14.09
N ALA A 877 8.27 -12.66 13.96
CA ALA A 877 7.70 -13.68 13.08
C ALA A 877 8.00 -13.38 11.61
N LEU A 878 7.86 -12.11 11.19
CA LEU A 878 8.23 -11.63 9.86
C LEU A 878 9.72 -11.83 9.56
N ARG A 879 10.60 -11.53 10.53
CA ARG A 879 12.05 -11.77 10.39
C ARG A 879 12.36 -13.25 10.21
N GLU A 880 11.75 -14.12 11.02
CA GLU A 880 11.97 -15.56 10.92
C GLU A 880 11.49 -16.11 9.56
N PHE A 881 10.34 -15.65 9.07
CA PHE A 881 9.87 -15.99 7.72
C PHE A 881 10.86 -15.59 6.62
N ALA A 882 11.39 -14.37 6.68
CA ALA A 882 12.38 -13.86 5.73
C ALA A 882 13.67 -14.70 5.75
N LYS A 883 14.17 -15.00 6.96
CA LYS A 883 15.36 -15.85 7.16
C LYS A 883 15.15 -17.27 6.63
N ARG A 884 14.03 -17.93 6.98
CA ARG A 884 13.71 -19.27 6.49
C ARG A 884 13.57 -19.32 4.97
N THR A 885 12.97 -18.29 4.37
CA THR A 885 12.93 -18.18 2.90
C THR A 885 14.34 -18.08 2.31
N ALA A 886 15.21 -17.25 2.88
CA ALA A 886 16.58 -17.10 2.42
C ALA A 886 17.37 -18.42 2.51
N VAL A 887 17.22 -19.16 3.61
CA VAL A 887 17.82 -20.49 3.79
C VAL A 887 17.33 -21.47 2.73
N LEU A 888 16.00 -21.56 2.52
CA LEU A 888 15.40 -22.41 1.47
C LEU A 888 15.98 -22.09 0.08
N LEU A 889 16.06 -20.81 -0.28
CA LEU A 889 16.61 -20.40 -1.57
C LEU A 889 18.09 -20.75 -1.72
N CYS A 890 18.88 -20.65 -0.65
CA CYS A 890 20.27 -21.09 -0.68
C CYS A 890 20.38 -22.60 -0.89
N GLN A 891 19.56 -23.40 -0.21
CA GLN A 891 19.54 -24.86 -0.36
C GLN A 891 19.15 -25.30 -1.77
N GLU A 892 18.14 -24.65 -2.35
CA GLU A 892 17.66 -24.92 -3.71
C GLU A 892 18.55 -24.26 -4.79
N LYS A 893 19.68 -23.63 -4.39
CA LYS A 893 20.66 -22.95 -5.26
C LYS A 893 20.05 -21.83 -6.11
N LYS A 894 19.05 -21.15 -5.55
CA LYS A 894 18.29 -20.04 -6.14
C LYS A 894 18.86 -18.71 -5.68
N VAL A 895 20.09 -18.45 -6.13
CA VAL A 895 20.96 -17.39 -5.61
C VAL A 895 21.54 -16.50 -6.72
N PHE A 896 21.92 -15.28 -6.36
CA PHE A 896 22.74 -14.40 -7.20
C PHE A 896 24.22 -14.83 -7.16
N PRO A 897 25.11 -14.22 -7.98
CA PRO A 897 26.50 -14.68 -8.10
C PRO A 897 27.33 -14.66 -6.82
N ASP A 898 27.01 -13.81 -5.83
CA ASP A 898 27.70 -13.81 -4.53
C ASP A 898 27.09 -14.79 -3.51
N GLY A 899 26.13 -15.60 -3.94
CA GLY A 899 25.44 -16.59 -3.13
C GLY A 899 24.24 -16.07 -2.36
N ARG A 900 23.92 -14.76 -2.40
CA ARG A 900 22.73 -14.24 -1.70
C ARG A 900 21.43 -14.71 -2.37
N PRO A 901 20.32 -14.86 -1.63
CA PRO A 901 19.07 -15.39 -2.16
C PRO A 901 18.42 -14.48 -3.21
N VAL A 902 17.80 -15.07 -4.22
CA VAL A 902 16.96 -14.35 -5.20
C VAL A 902 15.57 -14.11 -4.60
N ILE A 903 15.45 -13.04 -3.82
CA ILE A 903 14.20 -12.66 -3.16
C ILE A 903 13.99 -11.15 -3.25
N THR A 904 12.81 -10.74 -3.70
CA THR A 904 12.36 -9.34 -3.62
C THR A 904 11.46 -9.17 -2.41
N MET A 905 11.75 -8.16 -1.59
CA MET A 905 10.92 -7.72 -0.47
C MET A 905 10.32 -6.35 -0.79
N HIS A 906 9.04 -6.32 -1.16
CA HIS A 906 8.33 -5.06 -1.37
C HIS A 906 7.96 -4.47 -0.01
N MET A 907 8.57 -3.34 0.32
CA MET A 907 8.46 -2.72 1.64
C MET A 907 7.73 -1.37 1.62
N THR A 908 7.52 -0.76 0.45
CA THR A 908 6.80 0.52 0.21
C THR A 908 7.38 1.74 0.93
N ASN A 909 7.56 1.69 2.25
CA ASN A 909 8.27 2.66 3.10
C ASN A 909 8.63 2.05 4.47
N THR A 910 8.81 0.73 4.55
CA THR A 910 9.06 -0.02 5.80
C THR A 910 10.44 -0.68 5.74
N ASN A 911 11.49 0.14 5.77
CA ASN A 911 12.88 -0.31 5.75
C ASN A 911 13.27 -1.00 7.08
N ILE A 912 12.67 -2.16 7.35
CA ILE A 912 12.89 -2.99 8.54
C ILE A 912 14.18 -3.76 8.32
N VAL A 913 15.30 -3.17 8.72
CA VAL A 913 16.63 -3.73 8.48
C VAL A 913 16.74 -5.21 8.88
N PRO A 914 16.27 -5.67 10.05
CA PRO A 914 16.42 -7.08 10.44
C PRO A 914 15.65 -8.07 9.57
N VAL A 915 14.63 -7.62 8.83
CA VAL A 915 13.88 -8.43 7.87
C VAL A 915 14.57 -8.36 6.50
N LEU A 916 14.88 -7.15 6.04
CA LEU A 916 15.50 -6.89 4.74
C LEU A 916 16.96 -7.40 4.65
N ALA A 917 17.62 -7.61 5.79
CA ALA A 917 18.92 -8.27 5.90
C ALA A 917 18.95 -9.66 5.21
N PHE A 918 17.82 -10.33 5.08
CA PHE A 918 17.68 -11.62 4.38
C PHE A 918 17.18 -11.49 2.94
N GLY A 919 16.88 -10.28 2.48
CA GLY A 919 16.43 -10.01 1.11
C GLY A 919 17.53 -10.10 0.06
N GLY A 920 17.20 -10.00 -1.22
CA GLY A 920 18.15 -9.79 -2.32
C GLY A 920 17.93 -8.43 -2.97
N VAL A 921 16.65 -8.08 -3.16
CA VAL A 921 16.15 -6.82 -3.71
C VAL A 921 15.08 -6.25 -2.77
N SER A 922 15.07 -4.95 -2.55
CA SER A 922 13.97 -4.23 -1.87
C SER A 922 13.23 -3.36 -2.86
N LEU A 923 11.91 -3.26 -2.76
CA LEU A 923 11.11 -2.37 -3.60
C LEU A 923 10.41 -1.27 -2.77
N ASP A 924 10.55 -0.01 -3.21
CA ASP A 924 10.10 1.24 -2.56
C ASP A 924 9.52 2.23 -3.62
N LEU A 925 9.16 3.44 -3.20
CA LEU A 925 8.64 4.60 -3.96
C LEU A 925 7.21 4.44 -4.51
N GLU A 926 6.47 3.45 -4.00
CA GLU A 926 5.03 3.28 -4.28
C GLU A 926 4.14 4.34 -3.59
N ALA A 927 4.65 5.04 -2.58
CA ALA A 927 3.82 5.85 -1.69
C ALA A 927 3.21 7.10 -2.36
N GLU A 928 3.83 7.64 -3.40
CA GLU A 928 3.56 8.98 -3.94
C GLU A 928 3.41 8.97 -5.48
N TYR A 929 2.39 8.26 -5.98
CA TYR A 929 2.06 8.33 -7.41
C TYR A 929 1.43 9.66 -7.78
N GLY A 930 1.80 10.19 -8.94
CA GLY A 930 1.22 11.44 -9.42
C GLY A 930 2.08 12.12 -10.47
N SER A 931 1.85 13.43 -10.59
CA SER A 931 2.43 14.30 -11.59
C SER A 931 3.50 15.25 -11.05
N LYS A 932 3.66 15.34 -9.71
CA LYS A 932 4.70 16.16 -9.07
C LYS A 932 6.11 15.72 -9.44
N ASP A 933 7.06 16.64 -9.34
CA ASP A 933 8.48 16.32 -9.44
C ASP A 933 8.86 15.28 -8.37
N PHE A 934 9.85 14.44 -8.65
CA PHE A 934 10.20 13.35 -7.74
C PHE A 934 10.75 13.83 -6.39
N GLN A 935 11.53 14.90 -6.41
CA GLN A 935 12.16 15.52 -5.25
C GLN A 935 11.12 16.16 -4.31
N ASP A 936 9.98 16.61 -4.86
CA ASP A 936 8.84 17.14 -4.09
C ASP A 936 7.94 16.02 -3.53
N ARG A 937 8.06 14.80 -4.05
CA ARG A 937 7.36 13.61 -3.56
C ARG A 937 8.16 12.89 -2.49
N PHE A 938 9.46 12.76 -2.69
CA PHE A 938 10.38 12.06 -1.81
C PHE A 938 11.53 12.97 -1.43
N SER A 939 11.54 13.40 -0.17
CA SER A 939 12.66 14.18 0.37
C SER A 939 13.96 13.39 0.28
N GLU A 940 15.08 14.10 0.21
CA GLU A 940 16.38 13.45 0.20
C GLU A 940 16.63 12.59 1.46
N GLY A 941 16.16 13.04 2.62
CA GLY A 941 16.22 12.25 3.86
C GLY A 941 15.42 10.94 3.77
N TYR A 942 14.30 10.93 3.05
CA TYR A 942 13.54 9.71 2.78
C TYR A 942 14.36 8.74 1.94
N LEU A 943 14.94 9.21 0.83
CA LEU A 943 15.73 8.37 -0.07
C LEU A 943 16.88 7.69 0.70
N GLN A 944 17.63 8.45 1.49
CA GLN A 944 18.80 7.95 2.22
C GLN A 944 18.45 7.00 3.38
N SER A 945 17.40 7.31 4.15
CA SER A 945 17.03 6.51 5.33
C SER A 945 16.15 5.29 5.00
N CYS A 946 15.51 5.26 3.83
CA CYS A 946 14.56 4.22 3.45
C CYS A 946 14.93 3.48 2.16
N THR A 947 15.27 4.18 1.08
CA THR A 947 15.25 3.61 -0.27
C THR A 947 16.56 2.94 -0.70
N LEU A 948 17.73 3.50 -0.34
CA LEU A 948 19.01 3.07 -0.95
C LEU A 948 19.48 1.66 -0.57
N GLY A 949 18.91 1.06 0.48
CA GLY A 949 19.24 -0.29 0.93
C GLY A 949 20.65 -0.45 1.53
N LEU A 950 21.39 0.64 1.76
CA LEU A 950 22.76 0.63 2.27
C LEU A 950 22.86 0.08 3.69
N GLN A 951 21.85 0.27 4.53
CA GLN A 951 21.78 -0.25 5.89
C GLN A 951 21.74 -1.80 5.91
N SER A 952 21.02 -2.39 4.95
CA SER A 952 20.79 -3.84 4.86
C SER A 952 21.68 -4.54 3.82
N GLY A 953 22.48 -3.76 3.06
CA GLY A 953 23.21 -4.24 1.89
C GLY A 953 22.31 -4.86 0.81
N ILE A 954 21.07 -4.38 0.68
CA ILE A 954 20.05 -4.92 -0.22
C ILE A 954 19.95 -4.07 -1.50
N ILE A 955 19.70 -4.70 -2.65
CA ILE A 955 19.67 -4.00 -3.94
C ILE A 955 18.37 -3.18 -4.05
N PRO A 956 18.43 -1.86 -4.27
CA PRO A 956 17.22 -1.05 -4.39
C PRO A 956 16.59 -1.20 -5.79
N GLU A 957 15.35 -1.65 -5.81
CA GLU A 957 14.41 -1.50 -6.92
C GLU A 957 13.40 -0.40 -6.56
N VAL A 958 13.00 0.41 -7.54
CA VAL A 958 12.00 1.47 -7.31
C VAL A 958 10.79 1.30 -8.22
N LEU A 959 9.60 1.51 -7.66
CA LEU A 959 8.32 1.43 -8.36
C LEU A 959 7.83 2.82 -8.75
N ILE A 960 7.33 2.96 -9.98
CA ILE A 960 6.93 4.27 -10.50
C ILE A 960 5.69 4.22 -11.39
N SER A 961 4.73 5.06 -11.03
CA SER A 961 3.63 5.55 -11.87
C SER A 961 3.69 7.08 -12.02
N ILE A 962 3.76 7.56 -13.26
CA ILE A 962 3.67 8.99 -13.59
C ILE A 962 2.30 9.28 -14.21
N SER A 963 1.63 10.33 -13.76
CA SER A 963 0.38 10.82 -14.35
C SER A 963 0.53 12.26 -14.84
N GLY A 964 -0.52 12.79 -15.47
CA GLY A 964 -0.56 14.15 -16.01
C GLY A 964 -0.09 14.26 -17.46
N LYS A 965 0.01 15.50 -17.95
CA LYS A 965 0.27 15.81 -19.37
C LYS A 965 1.76 16.05 -19.68
N LYS A 966 2.58 16.43 -18.68
CA LYS A 966 4.03 16.68 -18.84
C LYS A 966 4.87 15.49 -18.38
N THR A 967 4.46 14.29 -18.76
CA THR A 967 5.11 13.03 -18.32
C THR A 967 6.60 12.96 -18.65
N ASP A 968 7.05 13.59 -19.73
CA ASP A 968 8.47 13.63 -20.09
C ASP A 968 9.30 14.46 -19.09
N PHE A 969 8.83 15.65 -18.73
CA PHE A 969 9.48 16.47 -17.70
C PHE A 969 9.49 15.74 -16.35
N THR A 970 8.37 15.14 -15.94
CA THR A 970 8.33 14.33 -14.70
C THR A 970 9.26 13.11 -14.79
N THR A 971 9.46 12.54 -15.99
CA THR A 971 10.45 11.47 -16.22
C THR A 971 11.89 12.01 -16.07
N ARG A 972 12.17 13.24 -16.48
CA ARG A 972 13.48 13.87 -16.25
C ARG A 972 13.76 14.12 -14.77
N THR A 973 12.76 14.56 -13.99
CA THR A 973 12.95 14.71 -12.53
C THR A 973 13.20 13.38 -11.84
N PHE A 974 12.56 12.30 -12.30
CA PHE A 974 12.87 10.94 -11.87
C PHE A 974 14.31 10.52 -12.21
N LEU A 975 14.78 10.83 -13.42
CA LEU A 975 16.16 10.57 -13.83
C LEU A 975 17.17 11.34 -12.98
N ALA A 976 16.88 12.59 -12.61
CA ALA A 976 17.75 13.36 -11.71
C ALA A 976 17.94 12.64 -10.36
N VAL A 977 16.91 11.98 -9.82
CA VAL A 977 17.04 11.16 -8.60
C VAL A 977 17.81 9.87 -8.87
N THR A 978 17.40 9.08 -9.88
CA THR A 978 17.99 7.74 -10.13
C THR A 978 19.43 7.78 -10.62
N LEU A 979 19.84 8.83 -11.35
CA LEU A 979 21.23 9.03 -11.77
C LEU A 979 22.11 9.45 -10.58
N ALA A 980 21.65 10.42 -9.78
CA ALA A 980 22.38 10.90 -8.61
C ALA A 980 22.68 9.77 -7.63
N TYR A 981 21.68 8.91 -7.41
CA TYR A 981 21.73 7.85 -6.42
C TYR A 981 22.05 6.45 -6.98
N ASP A 982 22.44 6.35 -8.25
CA ASP A 982 22.84 5.08 -8.90
C ASP A 982 21.80 3.95 -8.76
N ILE A 983 20.53 4.26 -9.09
CA ILE A 983 19.37 3.37 -8.96
C ILE A 983 18.84 2.96 -10.36
N PRO A 984 19.46 2.00 -11.05
CA PRO A 984 19.08 1.61 -12.42
C PRO A 984 17.87 0.66 -12.47
N MET A 985 17.55 -0.03 -11.37
CA MET A 985 16.53 -1.07 -11.34
C MET A 985 15.15 -0.44 -11.06
N VAL A 986 14.35 -0.28 -12.12
CA VAL A 986 13.06 0.42 -12.05
C VAL A 986 11.92 -0.49 -12.52
N MET A 987 10.89 -0.62 -11.70
CA MET A 987 9.62 -1.21 -12.09
C MET A 987 8.66 -0.12 -12.56
N ASN A 988 8.48 -0.04 -13.89
CA ASN A 988 7.49 0.86 -14.49
C ASN A 988 6.08 0.23 -14.41
N VAL A 989 5.16 0.91 -13.73
CA VAL A 989 3.71 0.56 -13.73
C VAL A 989 2.89 1.48 -14.63
N GLY A 990 3.44 2.60 -15.08
CA GLY A 990 2.80 3.50 -16.05
C GLY A 990 3.48 4.87 -16.15
N GLY A 991 3.34 5.53 -17.30
CA GLY A 991 3.65 6.95 -17.48
C GLY A 991 5.12 7.33 -17.73
N LEU A 992 6.09 6.45 -17.47
CA LEU A 992 7.49 6.72 -17.87
C LEU A 992 7.65 6.82 -19.39
N THR A 993 8.36 7.85 -19.84
CA THR A 993 8.62 8.09 -21.28
C THR A 993 9.87 7.37 -21.78
N SER A 994 10.09 7.41 -23.10
CA SER A 994 11.31 6.88 -23.73
C SER A 994 12.59 7.58 -23.26
N THR A 995 12.51 8.78 -22.70
CA THR A 995 13.66 9.53 -22.14
C THR A 995 14.39 8.72 -21.08
N TRP A 996 13.67 8.02 -20.19
CA TRP A 996 14.28 7.11 -19.22
C TRP A 996 15.02 5.96 -19.90
N THR A 997 14.33 5.26 -20.82
CA THR A 997 14.90 4.11 -21.53
C THR A 997 16.13 4.51 -22.34
N ASN A 998 16.10 5.66 -23.03
CA ASN A 998 17.20 6.15 -23.85
C ASN A 998 18.40 6.56 -23.01
N THR A 999 18.18 7.25 -21.88
CA THR A 999 19.26 7.68 -20.97
C THR A 999 20.02 6.49 -20.42
N TRP A 1000 19.30 5.53 -19.82
CA TRP A 1000 19.93 4.33 -19.27
C TRP A 1000 20.51 3.45 -20.37
N LYS A 1001 19.81 3.22 -21.49
CA LYS A 1001 20.35 2.44 -22.61
C LYS A 1001 21.70 2.98 -23.09
N SER A 1002 21.85 4.30 -23.21
CA SER A 1002 23.12 4.93 -23.59
C SER A 1002 24.24 4.67 -22.58
N LEU A 1003 23.97 4.77 -21.27
CA LEU A 1003 24.95 4.43 -20.22
C LEU A 1003 25.34 2.94 -20.27
N TYR A 1004 24.37 2.03 -20.39
CA TYR A 1004 24.62 0.59 -20.52
C TYR A 1004 25.41 0.26 -21.79
N SER A 1005 25.06 0.87 -22.93
CA SER A 1005 25.81 0.74 -24.19
C SER A 1005 27.24 1.26 -24.08
N TRP A 1006 27.47 2.33 -23.32
CA TRP A 1006 28.81 2.85 -23.06
C TRP A 1006 29.64 1.93 -22.16
N GLY A 1007 28.99 1.12 -21.30
CA GLY A 1007 29.65 0.13 -20.46
C GLY A 1007 29.35 0.25 -18.97
N TYR A 1008 28.34 1.03 -18.56
CA TYR A 1008 27.98 1.26 -17.15
C TYR A 1008 27.97 0.01 -16.25
N SER A 1009 27.51 -1.13 -16.78
CA SER A 1009 27.41 -2.38 -16.01
C SER A 1009 28.61 -3.32 -16.15
N THR A 1010 29.71 -2.88 -16.79
CA THR A 1010 30.94 -3.67 -16.95
C THR A 1010 31.98 -3.27 -15.91
N ASP A 1011 32.95 -4.16 -15.68
CA ASP A 1011 34.02 -3.95 -14.70
C ASP A 1011 35.05 -2.89 -15.16
N GLU A 1012 34.90 -2.35 -16.39
CA GLU A 1012 35.72 -1.25 -16.91
C GLU A 1012 35.32 0.12 -16.34
N VAL A 1013 34.10 0.23 -15.81
CA VAL A 1013 33.53 1.48 -15.34
C VAL A 1013 33.52 1.52 -13.83
N LYS A 1014 34.24 2.48 -13.26
CA LYS A 1014 34.12 2.83 -11.84
C LYS A 1014 33.05 3.90 -11.66
N VAL A 1015 32.04 3.58 -10.87
CA VAL A 1015 30.94 4.48 -10.52
C VAL A 1015 31.17 5.05 -9.13
N THR A 1016 31.02 6.37 -8.97
CA THR A 1016 31.07 7.06 -7.67
C THR A 1016 29.78 7.86 -7.52
N PRO A 1017 28.78 7.32 -6.78
CA PRO A 1017 27.50 7.99 -6.52
C PRO A 1017 27.66 9.27 -5.68
N CYS A 1018 26.58 10.04 -5.58
CA CYS A 1018 26.63 11.39 -4.98
C CYS A 1018 26.91 11.45 -3.48
N TRP A 1019 26.79 10.33 -2.77
CA TRP A 1019 27.10 10.23 -1.34
C TRP A 1019 28.54 9.79 -1.06
N GLU A 1020 29.27 9.34 -2.07
CA GLU A 1020 30.69 9.01 -1.95
C GLU A 1020 31.56 10.23 -2.26
N ASN A 1021 32.78 10.24 -1.73
CA ASN A 1021 33.72 11.33 -1.98
C ASN A 1021 34.10 11.36 -3.47
N ASN A 1022 33.66 12.42 -4.17
CA ASN A 1022 33.93 12.59 -5.59
C ASN A 1022 35.11 13.54 -5.83
N GLN A 1023 35.89 13.25 -6.88
CA GLN A 1023 36.94 14.15 -7.35
C GLN A 1023 36.38 15.28 -8.21
N VAL A 1024 35.20 15.09 -8.82
CA VAL A 1024 34.43 16.15 -9.46
C VAL A 1024 33.64 16.90 -8.40
N THR A 1025 33.72 18.22 -8.40
CA THR A 1025 33.05 19.06 -7.39
C THR A 1025 32.25 20.19 -8.02
N THR A 1026 31.35 20.79 -7.25
CA THR A 1026 30.61 21.99 -7.64
C THR A 1026 30.36 22.88 -6.43
N GLY A 1027 30.25 24.19 -6.65
CA GLY A 1027 29.84 25.15 -5.62
C GLY A 1027 28.33 25.13 -5.34
N CYS A 1028 27.52 24.47 -6.18
CA CYS A 1028 26.08 24.42 -6.00
C CYS A 1028 25.67 23.35 -4.98
N LYS A 1029 25.28 23.76 -3.77
CA LYS A 1029 24.88 22.87 -2.67
C LYS A 1029 23.68 21.96 -3.00
N ASN A 1030 22.83 22.37 -3.95
CA ASN A 1030 21.64 21.63 -4.35
C ASN A 1030 21.89 20.70 -5.54
N TRP A 1031 23.13 20.57 -6.03
CA TRP A 1031 23.46 19.61 -7.07
C TRP A 1031 24.04 18.34 -6.44
N ARG A 1032 23.72 17.20 -7.03
CA ARG A 1032 24.27 15.89 -6.72
C ARG A 1032 25.05 15.40 -7.93
N ILE A 1033 26.26 14.90 -7.69
CA ILE A 1033 27.21 14.50 -8.73
C ILE A 1033 27.40 13.00 -8.67
N CYS A 1034 27.09 12.31 -9.76
CA CYS A 1034 27.44 10.90 -9.95
C CYS A 1034 28.41 10.79 -11.12
N THR A 1035 29.53 10.10 -10.93
CA THR A 1035 30.57 9.96 -11.96
C THR A 1035 30.74 8.52 -12.39
N TYR A 1036 30.96 8.31 -13.69
CA TYR A 1036 31.24 7.03 -14.32
C TYR A 1036 32.56 7.17 -15.08
N SER A 1037 33.62 6.49 -14.64
CA SER A 1037 34.97 6.67 -15.18
C SER A 1037 35.50 5.39 -15.80
N LYS A 1038 36.11 5.53 -16.98
CA LYS A 1038 36.91 4.49 -17.63
C LYS A 1038 38.36 4.95 -17.69
N GLU A 1039 39.15 4.48 -16.73
CA GLU A 1039 40.55 4.89 -16.61
C GLU A 1039 41.36 4.52 -17.87
N LYS A 1040 41.16 3.31 -18.42
CA LYS A 1040 41.90 2.83 -19.60
C LYS A 1040 41.63 3.64 -20.87
N SER A 1041 40.37 4.03 -21.11
CA SER A 1041 39.99 4.82 -22.29
C SER A 1041 40.10 6.33 -22.08
N LYS A 1042 40.50 6.76 -20.86
CA LYS A 1042 40.58 8.18 -20.47
C LYS A 1042 39.26 8.91 -20.70
N GLU A 1043 38.15 8.29 -20.31
CA GLU A 1043 36.81 8.85 -20.45
C GLU A 1043 36.15 9.00 -19.07
N LEU A 1044 35.45 10.11 -18.88
CA LEU A 1044 34.69 10.39 -17.67
C LEU A 1044 33.30 10.90 -18.07
N VAL A 1045 32.25 10.25 -17.58
CA VAL A 1045 30.87 10.70 -17.70
C VAL A 1045 30.42 11.22 -16.35
N VAL A 1046 29.77 12.39 -16.33
CA VAL A 1046 29.30 13.02 -15.10
C VAL A 1046 27.82 13.34 -15.24
N ALA A 1047 27.00 12.78 -14.35
CA ALA A 1047 25.62 13.20 -14.15
C ALA A 1047 25.57 14.27 -13.06
N VAL A 1048 25.02 15.44 -13.41
CA VAL A 1048 24.81 16.59 -12.54
C VAL A 1048 23.30 16.75 -12.36
N CYS A 1049 22.81 16.48 -11.16
CA CYS A 1049 21.38 16.36 -10.88
C CYS A 1049 20.93 17.43 -9.88
N SER A 1050 19.92 18.22 -10.23
CA SER A 1050 19.39 19.26 -9.36
C SER A 1050 18.39 18.71 -8.34
N PHE A 1051 18.53 19.14 -7.08
CA PHE A 1051 17.61 18.91 -5.96
C PHE A 1051 17.06 20.24 -5.41
N GLY A 1052 17.22 21.33 -6.16
CA GLY A 1052 16.70 22.64 -5.80
C GLY A 1052 16.21 23.41 -7.02
N GLU A 1053 16.10 24.72 -6.86
CA GLU A 1053 15.63 25.64 -7.90
C GLU A 1053 16.62 25.75 -9.08
N ASN A 1054 16.17 26.41 -10.15
CA ASN A 1054 16.99 26.72 -11.33
C ASN A 1054 18.32 27.33 -10.91
N ALA A 1055 19.45 26.77 -11.37
CA ALA A 1055 20.77 27.24 -11.00
C ALA A 1055 21.74 27.21 -12.18
N THR A 1056 22.69 28.16 -12.18
CA THR A 1056 23.87 28.14 -13.03
C THR A 1056 25.11 28.09 -12.13
N ALA A 1057 25.97 27.11 -12.33
CA ALA A 1057 27.17 26.93 -11.52
C ALA A 1057 28.28 26.18 -12.29
N GLU A 1058 29.50 26.28 -11.77
CA GLU A 1058 30.65 25.54 -12.29
C GLU A 1058 30.69 24.10 -11.75
N VAL A 1059 31.11 23.19 -12.63
CA VAL A 1059 31.51 21.82 -12.30
C VAL A 1059 33.01 21.70 -12.57
N ASP A 1060 33.77 21.39 -11.52
CA ASP A 1060 35.23 21.28 -11.55
C ASP A 1060 35.64 19.81 -11.64
N ALA A 1061 36.16 19.43 -12.80
CA ALA A 1061 36.76 18.13 -13.07
C ALA A 1061 38.29 18.22 -13.17
N GLY A 1062 38.90 19.34 -12.78
CA GLY A 1062 40.32 19.66 -12.97
C GLY A 1062 41.28 18.61 -12.39
N LYS A 1063 40.84 17.87 -11.35
CA LYS A 1063 41.58 16.72 -10.81
C LYS A 1063 41.77 15.57 -11.80
N PHE A 1064 40.90 15.45 -12.80
CA PHE A 1064 41.00 14.47 -13.90
C PHE A 1064 41.70 15.03 -15.15
N ALA A 1065 42.16 16.29 -15.13
CA ALA A 1065 42.80 16.95 -16.26
C ALA A 1065 42.01 16.81 -17.60
N PRO A 1066 40.76 17.30 -17.68
CA PRO A 1066 39.94 17.16 -18.88
C PRO A 1066 40.53 17.94 -20.06
N ALA A 1067 40.54 17.31 -21.24
CA ALA A 1067 40.95 17.90 -22.52
C ALA A 1067 39.78 18.57 -23.23
N SER A 1068 38.61 17.93 -23.23
CA SER A 1068 37.37 18.46 -23.81
C SER A 1068 36.15 17.93 -23.06
N CYS A 1069 35.01 18.60 -23.24
CA CYS A 1069 33.73 18.20 -22.68
C CYS A 1069 32.64 18.33 -23.76
N SER A 1070 31.70 17.40 -23.79
CA SER A 1070 30.49 17.48 -24.61
C SER A 1070 29.26 17.15 -23.78
N ASP A 1071 28.12 17.77 -24.12
CA ASP A 1071 26.82 17.38 -23.59
C ASP A 1071 26.45 15.98 -24.10
N TRP A 1072 26.04 15.08 -23.20
CA TRP A 1072 25.78 13.67 -23.54
C TRP A 1072 24.49 13.51 -24.36
N GLU A 1073 23.48 14.35 -24.13
CA GLU A 1073 22.18 14.24 -24.79
C GLU A 1073 22.23 14.82 -26.22
N SER A 1074 22.90 15.97 -26.39
CA SER A 1074 22.96 16.70 -27.67
C SER A 1074 24.24 16.49 -28.47
N GLY A 1075 25.30 15.99 -27.86
CA GLY A 1075 26.62 15.83 -28.47
C GLY A 1075 27.37 17.15 -28.71
N LYS A 1076 26.84 18.29 -28.26
CA LYS A 1076 27.45 19.60 -28.46
C LYS A 1076 28.64 19.81 -27.52
N ASP A 1077 29.71 20.40 -28.03
CA ASP A 1077 30.87 20.75 -27.22
C ASP A 1077 30.52 21.80 -26.15
N ILE A 1078 31.05 21.59 -24.95
CA ILE A 1078 30.96 22.51 -23.81
C ILE A 1078 32.38 23.02 -23.54
N PRO A 1079 32.61 24.35 -23.60
CA PRO A 1079 33.94 24.91 -23.34
C PRO A 1079 34.47 24.52 -21.96
N VAL A 1080 35.68 23.96 -21.93
CA VAL A 1080 36.41 23.65 -20.68
C VAL A 1080 37.44 24.75 -20.43
N LYS A 1081 37.38 25.41 -19.27
CA LYS A 1081 38.33 26.42 -18.84
C LYS A 1081 38.91 26.03 -17.49
N ASP A 1082 40.23 25.91 -17.40
CA ASP A 1082 40.95 25.52 -16.16
C ASP A 1082 40.41 24.24 -15.50
N GLY A 1083 39.95 23.28 -16.31
CA GLY A 1083 39.37 22.03 -15.84
C GLY A 1083 37.89 22.09 -15.46
N LYS A 1084 37.24 23.24 -15.66
CA LYS A 1084 35.86 23.51 -15.27
C LYS A 1084 34.94 23.73 -16.46
N ILE A 1085 33.65 23.44 -16.25
CA ILE A 1085 32.56 23.76 -17.18
C ILE A 1085 31.46 24.52 -16.45
N SER A 1086 30.75 25.41 -17.16
CA SER A 1086 29.56 26.09 -16.64
C SER A 1086 28.30 25.39 -17.15
N LEU A 1087 27.39 25.04 -16.25
CA LEU A 1087 26.12 24.42 -16.58
C LEU A 1087 24.95 25.26 -16.05
N THR A 1088 23.85 25.28 -16.80
CA THR A 1088 22.55 25.79 -16.33
C THR A 1088 21.57 24.62 -16.28
N ILE A 1089 21.07 24.32 -15.08
CA ILE A 1089 20.18 23.19 -14.85
C ILE A 1089 18.87 23.70 -14.25
N PRO A 1090 17.72 23.43 -14.90
CA PRO A 1090 16.40 23.74 -14.34
C PRO A 1090 16.16 23.01 -13.01
N LYS A 1091 15.13 23.48 -12.29
CA LYS A 1091 14.62 22.85 -11.09
C LYS A 1091 14.40 21.36 -11.34
N HIS A 1092 14.98 20.55 -10.46
CA HIS A 1092 14.82 19.09 -10.43
C HIS A 1092 15.26 18.33 -11.69
N ASP A 1093 15.84 19.00 -12.69
CA ASP A 1093 16.33 18.39 -13.92
C ASP A 1093 17.79 17.91 -13.75
N PHE A 1094 18.35 17.31 -14.80
CA PHE A 1094 19.73 16.85 -14.83
C PHE A 1094 20.45 17.24 -16.13
N ARG A 1095 21.78 17.16 -16.11
CA ARG A 1095 22.65 17.13 -17.29
C ARG A 1095 23.62 15.97 -17.16
N ILE A 1096 23.89 15.28 -18.27
CA ILE A 1096 24.98 14.32 -18.36
C ILE A 1096 26.01 14.92 -19.31
N VAL A 1097 27.27 14.95 -18.89
CA VAL A 1097 28.38 15.45 -19.72
C VAL A 1097 29.45 14.38 -19.85
N LYS A 1098 30.13 14.37 -21.00
CA LYS A 1098 31.26 13.50 -21.30
C LYS A 1098 32.55 14.31 -21.35
N PHE A 1099 33.48 14.01 -20.47
CA PHE A 1099 34.86 14.49 -20.56
C PHE A 1099 35.75 13.47 -21.25
N LYS A 1100 36.63 13.97 -22.13
CA LYS A 1100 37.81 13.24 -22.60
C LYS A 1100 39.00 13.73 -21.78
N LEU A 1101 39.72 12.82 -21.12
CA LEU A 1101 40.85 13.15 -20.26
C LEU A 1101 42.17 13.21 -21.06
N LYS A 1102 43.14 13.99 -20.57
CA LYS A 1102 44.47 14.14 -21.21
C LYS A 1102 45.32 12.88 -21.15
#